data_AF-A0A0D6EGU0-F1
#
_entry.id   AF-A0A0D6EGU0-F1
#
_cell.length_a   1.000
_cell.length_b   1.000
_cell.length_c   1.000
_cell.angle_alpha   90.00
_cell.angle_beta   90.00
_cell.angle_gamma   90.00
#
_symmetry.space_group_name_H-M   'P 1'
#
loop_
_entity.id
_entity.type
_entity.pdbx_description
1 polymer ?
#
loop_
_entity_poly.entity_id
_entity_poly.type
_entity_poly.pdbx_seq_one_letter_code
_entity_poly.pdbx_strand_id
1 'polypeptide(L)'
;MDVDEIFKRPPLPKAAAAPGASNKRKFEPPSFDPESYKSVKLEDQAAASHGKGKARAGVTIQDGSDDEDGPQNAAEFAPGQDADYFAEEDEDGRFLCVELSLLPRTMRTTLTIRGTRSGGGLSSIQKQVLNLMDTAPGAESTEPPGEDLTPQSVRKQLLNLERTVNKNRDLRTKFPTDPEKFVDSEFNLIEALHGLLLLSTSPTLTYPLLIENSTPNTLADLLSHENADVSSAVIEVLEEWVDPEGLEDQDDEEADEEVEEKKRQALKSLVDALVEADIVTIAVAGLERFNEEDEDQRTGVFHTLSLIENLLTLSPALASPLLSRKSPFLPYLVNRLSLSNKPPEWDQNRYYAAEMLALVLSLPPQVVDAVIDARMRVGEDGWTDALLKVLSVRCLASLVLSAHHRVLMRASVQVYRKRDPASADETEFMENVFDALCSCLSSAVPPSTSSASHPVKSAFLAGEGVELMLLLLKSKHPLARTRALKCLSHALQSQKGAELCERFVECLGLKTLFATFMGKGGSSKKKSSAPSTSPETTEHVLSILSSLFTSLPSDSQPRTRLLAKFVENDYEKLDRLAEVREELEARIAKGVDQRLIEEMEMAEDEVYIEKLENGLFALQLADYVAAWVCMEDDGAREHLVMLLSRRDKSLKDTVAVLSEYRDNINVDGTAGAAPGEIKEEDREPTEGEMQRAILDELVRYLESIA
;
A
#
# COMPACT_ATOMS: atom_id res chain seq x y z
N MET A 1 -27.22 -28.38 48.32
CA MET A 1 -25.97 -28.78 47.65
C MET A 1 -24.97 -27.68 47.98
N ASP A 2 -23.91 -28.09 48.66
CA ASP A 2 -22.97 -27.22 49.38
C ASP A 2 -21.94 -26.60 48.42
N VAL A 3 -21.57 -25.34 48.66
CA VAL A 3 -20.78 -24.49 47.76
C VAL A 3 -19.28 -24.86 47.77
N ASP A 4 -18.87 -25.72 48.71
CA ASP A 4 -17.48 -26.15 48.89
C ASP A 4 -17.04 -27.37 48.04
N GLU A 5 -17.92 -27.95 47.22
CA GLU A 5 -17.54 -29.09 46.35
C GLU A 5 -17.16 -28.71 44.91
N ILE A 6 -17.25 -27.45 44.49
CA ILE A 6 -17.00 -27.01 43.10
C ILE A 6 -15.53 -26.59 42.84
N PHE A 7 -14.70 -26.44 43.89
CA PHE A 7 -13.31 -25.96 43.78
C PHE A 7 -12.21 -27.02 44.01
N LYS A 8 -12.46 -28.29 43.69
CA LYS A 8 -11.38 -29.32 43.70
C LYS A 8 -10.80 -29.52 42.30
N ARG A 9 -9.60 -28.96 42.07
CA ARG A 9 -8.78 -29.25 40.87
C ARG A 9 -8.18 -30.68 40.92
N PRO A 10 -7.93 -31.34 39.78
CA PRO A 10 -7.30 -32.67 39.72
C PRO A 10 -5.82 -32.64 40.13
N PRO A 11 -5.22 -33.75 40.58
CA PRO A 11 -3.82 -33.80 41.01
C PRO A 11 -2.86 -33.94 39.81
N LEU A 12 -1.76 -33.16 39.84
CA LEU A 12 -0.60 -33.32 38.96
C LEU A 12 0.44 -34.27 39.59
N PRO A 13 1.30 -34.94 38.78
CA PRO A 13 2.12 -36.06 39.23
C PRO A 13 3.28 -35.66 40.15
N LYS A 14 3.63 -36.60 41.03
CA LYS A 14 4.68 -36.51 42.06
C LYS A 14 6.08 -36.47 41.43
N ALA A 15 6.80 -35.37 41.62
CA ALA A 15 8.27 -35.37 41.60
C ALA A 15 8.80 -35.46 43.04
N ALA A 16 9.89 -36.20 43.21
CA ALA A 16 10.38 -36.73 44.47
C ALA A 16 10.87 -35.68 45.50
N ALA A 17 10.66 -36.05 46.77
CA ALA A 17 11.28 -35.65 48.05
C ALA A 17 12.73 -35.10 47.98
N ALA A 18 13.26 -34.25 48.87
CA ALA A 18 12.86 -33.57 50.12
C ALA A 18 14.08 -32.66 50.54
N PRO A 19 14.21 -32.14 51.78
CA PRO A 19 13.41 -31.11 52.46
C PRO A 19 14.27 -29.93 53.01
N GLY A 20 13.64 -28.78 53.25
CA GLY A 20 14.03 -27.90 54.36
C GLY A 20 14.31 -26.43 54.02
N ALA A 21 13.28 -25.58 54.11
CA ALA A 21 13.41 -24.22 54.64
C ALA A 21 12.03 -23.61 54.93
N SER A 22 11.71 -23.48 56.21
CA SER A 22 10.63 -22.63 56.70
C SER A 22 11.09 -21.18 56.86
N ASN A 23 10.14 -20.27 56.61
CA ASN A 23 10.00 -18.92 57.18
C ASN A 23 10.72 -17.72 56.53
N LYS A 24 9.88 -16.90 55.87
CA LYS A 24 9.57 -15.49 56.18
C LYS A 24 10.74 -14.60 56.63
N ARG A 25 11.07 -13.56 55.83
CA ARG A 25 10.97 -12.13 56.24
C ARG A 25 11.39 -11.14 55.14
N LYS A 26 10.57 -10.08 55.03
CA LYS A 26 10.81 -8.65 54.76
C LYS A 26 11.81 -8.22 53.66
N PHE A 27 11.25 -7.45 52.72
CA PHE A 27 11.92 -6.63 51.71
C PHE A 27 12.65 -5.42 52.35
N GLU A 28 13.91 -5.23 51.97
CA GLU A 28 14.65 -3.96 52.03
C GLU A 28 15.18 -3.63 50.61
N PRO A 29 15.24 -2.35 50.23
CA PRO A 29 15.68 -1.93 48.88
C PRO A 29 17.23 -1.96 48.76
N PRO A 30 17.78 -2.22 47.57
CA PRO A 30 19.21 -2.52 47.42
C PRO A 30 20.09 -1.26 47.53
N SER A 31 21.14 -1.36 48.34
CA SER A 31 22.26 -0.41 48.39
C SER A 31 23.28 -0.73 47.29
N PHE A 32 23.71 0.32 46.58
CA PHE A 32 24.69 0.28 45.49
C PHE A 32 26.12 0.33 46.06
N ASP A 33 26.99 -0.62 45.68
CA ASP A 33 28.40 -0.67 46.09
C ASP A 33 29.32 -0.69 44.85
N PRO A 34 30.15 0.35 44.60
CA PRO A 34 30.79 0.60 43.31
C PRO A 34 32.19 -0.01 43.14
N GLU A 35 32.54 -1.11 43.84
CA GLU A 35 33.86 -1.77 43.74
C GLU A 35 33.86 -3.17 43.12
N SER A 36 32.75 -3.66 42.55
CA SER A 36 32.70 -5.01 41.97
C SER A 36 33.21 -5.16 40.53
N TYR A 37 33.84 -4.13 39.95
CA TYR A 37 34.46 -4.20 38.62
C TYR A 37 35.95 -3.87 38.70
N LYS A 38 36.74 -4.85 39.15
CA LYS A 38 38.14 -5.06 38.75
C LYS A 38 38.66 -6.40 39.28
N SER A 39 39.50 -7.03 38.46
CA SER A 39 40.17 -8.34 38.63
C SER A 39 39.31 -9.51 38.13
N VAL A 40 39.79 -10.50 37.37
CA VAL A 40 41.13 -11.07 37.19
C VAL A 40 41.24 -11.68 35.78
N LYS A 41 42.37 -11.45 35.10
CA LYS A 41 42.87 -12.30 33.99
C LYS A 41 43.64 -13.48 34.60
N LEU A 42 43.46 -14.69 34.07
CA LEU A 42 44.38 -15.82 34.22
C LEU A 42 44.78 -16.37 32.84
N GLU A 43 45.96 -16.99 32.84
CA GLU A 43 47.01 -16.99 31.82
C GLU A 43 46.95 -18.07 30.72
N ASP A 44 47.72 -17.80 29.66
CA ASP A 44 48.13 -18.60 28.49
C ASP A 44 49.14 -19.73 28.77
N GLN A 45 49.28 -20.66 27.80
CA GLN A 45 50.52 -21.29 27.30
C GLN A 45 50.21 -21.95 25.94
N ALA A 46 50.98 -21.93 24.83
CA ALA A 46 52.24 -21.35 24.36
C ALA A 46 52.19 -21.47 22.80
N ALA A 47 52.91 -20.76 21.92
CA ALA A 47 54.35 -20.57 21.83
C ALA A 47 54.75 -19.45 20.82
N ALA A 48 55.98 -18.96 21.03
CA ALA A 48 56.82 -17.93 20.38
C ALA A 48 56.79 -17.83 18.82
N SER A 49 57.08 -16.68 18.18
CA SER A 49 58.39 -16.01 18.21
C SER A 49 58.43 -14.50 17.91
N HIS A 50 59.41 -13.87 18.58
CA HIS A 50 59.96 -12.49 18.57
C HIS A 50 60.02 -11.68 17.25
N GLY A 51 60.08 -10.34 17.26
CA GLY A 51 60.17 -9.42 18.40
C GLY A 51 60.54 -7.96 18.05
N LYS A 52 60.72 -7.15 19.11
CA LYS A 52 61.39 -5.82 19.26
C LYS A 52 60.95 -4.69 18.30
N GLY A 53 60.59 -3.48 18.73
CA GLY A 53 60.59 -2.83 20.05
C GLY A 53 60.70 -1.30 19.90
N LYS A 54 60.10 -0.60 20.87
CA LYS A 54 60.36 0.78 21.36
C LYS A 54 59.90 2.02 20.56
N ALA A 55 58.97 2.73 21.22
CA ALA A 55 59.04 4.13 21.69
C ALA A 55 59.07 5.28 20.65
N ARG A 56 58.53 6.48 20.85
CA ARG A 56 57.54 7.15 21.74
C ARG A 56 57.59 8.63 21.28
N ALA A 57 56.46 9.37 21.38
CA ALA A 57 56.31 10.82 21.20
C ALA A 57 56.47 11.33 19.75
N GLY A 58 55.70 12.28 19.22
CA GLY A 58 54.77 13.26 19.77
C GLY A 58 55.05 14.61 19.08
N VAL A 59 54.01 15.45 18.88
CA VAL A 59 54.06 16.90 18.53
C VAL A 59 54.40 17.18 17.03
N THR A 60 53.85 18.10 16.23
CA THR A 60 52.76 19.10 16.26
C THR A 60 52.73 19.78 14.86
N ILE A 61 51.53 20.09 14.34
CA ILE A 61 51.08 21.20 13.44
C ILE A 61 52.00 21.77 12.32
N GLN A 62 51.48 21.80 11.08
CA GLN A 62 51.37 22.94 10.11
C GLN A 62 51.13 22.33 8.70
N ASP A 63 50.02 22.53 8.00
CA ASP A 63 49.48 23.74 7.32
C ASP A 63 50.28 24.18 6.07
N GLY A 64 49.53 24.38 4.97
CA GLY A 64 49.99 24.77 3.62
C GLY A 64 50.31 23.58 2.71
N SER A 65 49.98 23.54 1.42
CA SER A 65 49.38 24.50 0.48
C SER A 65 49.37 23.81 -0.88
N ASP A 66 48.36 24.12 -1.69
CA ASP A 66 48.41 24.25 -3.15
C ASP A 66 48.78 23.07 -4.08
N ASP A 67 48.04 23.12 -5.19
CA ASP A 67 48.35 22.71 -6.56
C ASP A 67 47.89 21.33 -7.06
N GLU A 68 46.85 21.43 -7.90
CA GLU A 68 46.43 20.52 -8.95
C GLU A 68 47.56 20.20 -9.92
N ASP A 69 47.68 18.93 -10.33
CA ASP A 69 48.03 18.51 -11.68
C ASP A 69 47.81 16.99 -11.81
N GLY A 70 46.99 16.57 -12.79
CA GLY A 70 46.90 15.16 -13.24
C GLY A 70 48.13 14.75 -14.08
N PRO A 71 48.13 13.65 -14.88
CA PRO A 71 47.07 12.67 -15.13
C PRO A 71 47.57 11.19 -15.28
N GLN A 72 46.66 10.30 -15.70
CA GLN A 72 46.85 9.06 -16.50
C GLN A 72 47.28 7.71 -15.87
N ASN A 73 46.46 6.70 -16.23
CA ASN A 73 46.73 5.31 -16.62
C ASN A 73 46.48 4.14 -15.64
N ALA A 74 45.46 3.37 -16.04
CA ALA A 74 45.49 1.94 -16.37
C ALA A 74 45.57 0.88 -15.25
N ALA A 75 44.43 0.20 -15.12
CA ALA A 75 44.23 -1.25 -15.14
C ALA A 75 44.62 -2.11 -13.93
N GLU A 76 43.68 -3.04 -13.67
CA GLU A 76 43.76 -4.34 -12.98
C GLU A 76 43.52 -4.44 -11.46
N PHE A 77 42.30 -4.91 -11.19
CA PHE A 77 42.00 -6.15 -10.46
C PHE A 77 41.83 -6.07 -8.93
N ALA A 78 40.55 -6.20 -8.52
CA ALA A 78 40.06 -6.38 -7.16
C ALA A 78 40.58 -7.71 -6.52
N PRO A 79 40.62 -7.87 -5.18
CA PRO A 79 39.38 -8.21 -4.46
C PRO A 79 39.34 -7.72 -2.99
N GLY A 80 38.19 -7.25 -2.51
CA GLY A 80 38.00 -7.04 -1.08
C GLY A 80 36.79 -6.18 -0.74
N GLN A 81 35.75 -6.86 -0.29
CA GLN A 81 34.67 -6.40 0.59
C GLN A 81 34.94 -5.07 1.32
N ASP A 82 34.12 -4.05 1.04
CA ASP A 82 33.47 -3.17 2.02
C ASP A 82 32.70 -2.10 1.24
N ALA A 83 31.38 -2.26 1.16
CA ALA A 83 30.46 -1.25 0.64
C ALA A 83 29.53 -0.80 1.79
N ASP A 84 30.13 -0.19 2.80
CA ASP A 84 29.47 0.80 3.65
C ASP A 84 29.70 2.19 3.03
N TYR A 85 28.87 2.61 2.07
CA TYR A 85 28.59 4.03 1.79
C TYR A 85 27.47 4.19 0.75
N PHE A 86 26.27 4.56 1.21
CA PHE A 86 25.35 5.58 0.67
C PHE A 86 24.07 5.48 1.51
N ALA A 87 24.16 5.96 2.75
CA ALA A 87 23.00 6.42 3.50
C ALA A 87 22.92 7.93 3.31
N GLU A 88 22.32 8.36 2.22
CA GLU A 88 21.75 9.70 2.12
C GLU A 88 20.24 9.55 2.32
N GLU A 89 19.80 10.02 3.48
CA GLU A 89 18.40 10.12 3.87
C GLU A 89 17.76 11.27 3.07
N ASP A 90 17.01 10.96 2.03
CA ASP A 90 16.15 11.95 1.38
C ASP A 90 14.91 12.21 2.26
N GLU A 91 14.96 13.32 3.00
CA GLU A 91 13.85 13.95 3.71
C GLU A 91 12.86 14.59 2.73
N ASP A 92 12.04 13.84 2.00
CA ASP A 92 10.83 14.38 1.36
C ASP A 92 9.84 13.26 0.95
N GLY A 93 9.13 12.73 1.93
CA GLY A 93 7.99 11.82 1.72
C GLY A 93 6.76 12.59 1.22
N ARG A 94 6.74 12.95 -0.07
CA ARG A 94 5.53 13.43 -0.76
C ARG A 94 4.97 12.31 -1.63
N PHE A 95 3.97 11.60 -1.13
CA PHE A 95 3.15 10.71 -1.94
C PHE A 95 1.86 11.45 -2.30
N LEU A 96 1.82 12.02 -3.50
CA LEU A 96 0.64 12.67 -4.06
C LEU A 96 -0.29 11.61 -4.69
N CYS A 97 -1.53 11.55 -4.21
CA CYS A 97 -2.65 11.02 -4.97
C CYS A 97 -3.03 12.05 -6.04
N VAL A 98 -2.77 11.77 -7.32
CA VAL A 98 -3.31 12.55 -8.45
C VAL A 98 -3.82 11.60 -9.52
N GLU A 99 -4.96 11.97 -10.14
CA GLU A 99 -5.64 11.21 -11.19
C GLU A 99 -4.70 10.76 -12.32
N LEU A 100 -4.76 9.47 -12.64
CA LEU A 100 -3.86 8.74 -13.54
C LEU A 100 -3.92 9.17 -15.03
N SER A 101 -4.70 10.19 -15.37
CA SER A 101 -5.06 10.55 -16.74
C SER A 101 -4.17 11.62 -17.39
N LEU A 102 -3.27 12.29 -16.64
CA LEU A 102 -2.55 13.47 -17.16
C LEU A 102 -1.02 13.56 -16.92
N LEU A 103 -0.34 12.49 -16.47
CA LEU A 103 1.11 12.55 -16.23
C LEU A 103 1.97 12.31 -17.51
N PRO A 104 3.08 13.07 -17.70
CA PRO A 104 4.04 12.83 -18.78
C PRO A 104 4.81 11.50 -18.60
N ARG A 105 5.20 10.89 -19.73
CA ARG A 105 5.71 9.50 -19.85
C ARG A 105 6.89 9.16 -18.93
N THR A 106 7.68 10.13 -18.48
CA THR A 106 8.88 9.94 -17.63
C THR A 106 8.57 9.67 -16.15
N MET A 107 7.34 9.90 -15.68
CA MET A 107 6.96 9.67 -14.28
C MET A 107 6.16 8.39 -14.02
N ARG A 108 5.84 7.58 -15.06
CA ARG A 108 5.23 6.26 -14.87
C ARG A 108 6.16 5.23 -14.21
N THR A 109 7.46 5.48 -14.24
CA THR A 109 8.50 4.52 -13.85
C THR A 109 8.83 4.49 -12.35
N THR A 110 8.17 5.32 -11.53
CA THR A 110 8.51 5.44 -10.08
C THR A 110 7.59 4.63 -9.15
N LEU A 111 6.64 3.86 -9.68
CA LEU A 111 5.87 2.87 -8.90
C LEU A 111 6.44 1.44 -8.99
N THR A 112 7.65 1.27 -9.55
CA THR A 112 8.29 -0.04 -9.78
C THR A 112 9.55 -0.24 -8.93
N ILE A 113 9.78 0.56 -7.90
CA ILE A 113 10.98 0.46 -7.06
C ILE A 113 10.60 0.08 -5.64
N ARG A 114 10.21 -1.18 -5.42
CA ARG A 114 10.37 -1.83 -4.10
C ARG A 114 10.32 -3.36 -4.05
N GLY A 115 10.53 -4.05 -5.17
CA GLY A 115 10.99 -5.43 -5.14
C GLY A 115 12.49 -5.46 -5.42
N THR A 116 13.35 -5.68 -4.42
CA THR A 116 14.72 -6.10 -4.70
C THR A 116 14.68 -7.45 -5.41
N ARG A 117 14.72 -7.45 -6.75
CA ARG A 117 15.01 -8.64 -7.55
C ARG A 117 16.27 -8.39 -8.37
N SER A 118 17.10 -9.42 -8.31
CA SER A 118 18.49 -9.43 -8.74
C SER A 118 18.63 -8.96 -10.18
N GLY A 119 19.38 -7.88 -10.37
CA GLY A 119 19.76 -7.40 -11.69
C GLY A 119 20.52 -8.45 -12.51
N GLY A 120 20.42 -8.30 -13.82
CA GLY A 120 21.38 -8.78 -14.81
C GLY A 120 21.38 -10.29 -15.06
N GLY A 121 20.72 -10.69 -16.15
CA GLY A 121 21.05 -11.89 -16.91
C GLY A 121 20.64 -13.22 -16.28
N LEU A 122 19.61 -13.83 -16.88
CA LEU A 122 19.07 -15.17 -16.65
C LEU A 122 18.63 -15.45 -15.21
N SER A 123 17.33 -15.74 -15.02
CA SER A 123 16.78 -16.19 -13.74
C SER A 123 17.50 -17.46 -13.24
N SER A 124 17.50 -17.72 -11.93
CA SER A 124 18.10 -18.94 -11.35
C SER A 124 17.53 -20.22 -12.00
N ILE A 125 16.26 -20.17 -12.39
CA ILE A 125 15.55 -21.21 -13.14
C ILE A 125 16.09 -21.30 -14.56
N GLN A 126 16.27 -20.18 -15.27
CA GLN A 126 16.87 -20.17 -16.61
C GLN A 126 18.32 -20.70 -16.59
N LYS A 127 19.11 -20.41 -15.53
CA LYS A 127 20.45 -20.97 -15.30
C LYS A 127 20.40 -22.46 -14.96
N GLN A 128 19.42 -22.92 -14.19
CA GLN A 128 19.25 -24.34 -13.89
C GLN A 128 18.77 -25.12 -15.12
N VAL A 129 17.84 -24.58 -15.90
CA VAL A 129 17.35 -25.18 -17.16
C VAL A 129 18.49 -25.29 -18.16
N LEU A 130 19.31 -24.25 -18.32
CA LEU A 130 20.52 -24.31 -19.15
C LEU A 130 21.47 -25.42 -18.70
N ASN A 131 21.72 -25.54 -17.38
CA ASN A 131 22.57 -26.59 -16.82
C ASN A 131 21.94 -28.00 -16.86
N LEU A 132 20.61 -28.12 -16.81
CA LEU A 132 19.90 -29.39 -16.90
C LEU A 132 19.86 -29.92 -18.33
N MET A 133 19.69 -29.02 -19.31
CA MET A 133 19.81 -29.32 -20.74
C MET A 133 21.23 -29.80 -21.10
N ASP A 134 22.25 -29.27 -20.42
CA ASP A 134 23.66 -29.71 -20.59
C ASP A 134 23.98 -31.07 -19.94
N THR A 135 23.16 -31.57 -19.00
CA THR A 135 23.49 -32.76 -18.18
C THR A 135 22.66 -34.01 -18.47
N ALA A 136 21.69 -33.98 -19.39
CA ALA A 136 20.92 -35.16 -19.79
C ALA A 136 21.82 -36.22 -20.47
N PRO A 137 22.06 -37.40 -19.86
CA PRO A 137 23.01 -38.38 -20.39
C PRO A 137 22.34 -39.21 -21.49
N GLY A 138 22.57 -38.84 -22.76
CA GLY A 138 22.09 -39.63 -23.90
C GLY A 138 22.13 -38.95 -25.27
N ALA A 139 22.40 -37.65 -25.37
CA ALA A 139 22.60 -37.00 -26.65
C ALA A 139 24.09 -37.05 -27.04
N GLU A 140 24.39 -37.70 -28.15
CA GLU A 140 25.73 -37.73 -28.74
C GLU A 140 26.24 -36.30 -28.97
N SER A 141 27.53 -36.13 -28.67
CA SER A 141 28.36 -34.94 -28.87
C SER A 141 27.93 -34.09 -30.06
N THR A 142 27.22 -33.00 -29.77
CA THR A 142 27.10 -31.86 -30.66
C THR A 142 27.57 -30.65 -29.85
N GLU A 143 28.47 -29.88 -30.44
CA GLU A 143 28.93 -28.56 -29.96
C GLU A 143 27.74 -27.69 -29.48
N PRO A 144 27.97 -26.73 -28.57
CA PRO A 144 26.91 -26.05 -27.83
C PRO A 144 25.89 -25.46 -28.82
N PRO A 145 24.61 -25.84 -28.77
CA PRO A 145 23.61 -25.13 -29.53
C PRO A 145 23.38 -23.83 -28.78
N GLY A 146 24.13 -22.79 -29.16
CA GLY A 146 23.46 -21.52 -29.40
C GLY A 146 22.47 -21.75 -30.54
N GLU A 147 21.35 -22.43 -30.27
CA GLU A 147 20.22 -22.42 -31.19
C GLU A 147 19.62 -21.02 -31.03
N ASP A 148 20.06 -20.11 -31.89
CA ASP A 148 19.31 -18.87 -32.15
C ASP A 148 17.83 -19.26 -32.28
N LEU A 149 16.95 -18.58 -31.55
CA LEU A 149 15.51 -18.82 -31.63
C LEU A 149 15.04 -18.63 -33.07
N THR A 150 14.87 -19.74 -33.79
CA THR A 150 14.34 -19.74 -35.16
C THR A 150 12.87 -20.15 -35.16
N PRO A 151 12.05 -19.69 -36.14
CA PRO A 151 10.66 -20.10 -36.25
C PRO A 151 10.45 -21.63 -36.29
N GLN A 152 11.42 -22.37 -36.85
CA GLN A 152 11.37 -23.83 -36.91
C GLN A 152 11.64 -24.48 -35.55
N SER A 153 12.60 -23.96 -34.78
CA SER A 153 12.90 -24.43 -33.43
C SER A 153 11.71 -24.21 -32.49
N VAL A 154 11.09 -23.01 -32.53
CA VAL A 154 9.89 -22.68 -31.74
C VAL A 154 8.74 -23.62 -32.08
N ARG A 155 8.40 -23.79 -33.37
CA ARG A 155 7.34 -24.72 -33.79
C ARG A 155 7.62 -26.17 -33.37
N LYS A 156 8.88 -26.60 -33.35
CA LYS A 156 9.28 -27.93 -32.86
C LYS A 156 9.07 -28.05 -31.35
N GLN A 157 9.39 -27.01 -30.57
CA GLN A 157 9.15 -26.97 -29.12
C GLN A 157 7.64 -27.02 -28.80
N LEU A 158 6.82 -26.21 -29.48
CA LEU A 158 5.37 -26.21 -29.28
C LEU A 158 4.75 -27.56 -29.65
N LEU A 159 5.20 -28.17 -30.74
CA LEU A 159 4.74 -29.50 -31.14
C LEU A 159 5.22 -30.59 -30.18
N ASN A 160 6.35 -30.39 -29.49
CA ASN A 160 6.79 -31.27 -28.41
C ASN A 160 5.88 -31.15 -27.18
N LEU A 161 5.52 -29.92 -26.78
CA LEU A 161 4.54 -29.67 -25.72
C LEU A 161 3.26 -30.46 -26.02
N GLU A 162 2.66 -30.28 -27.19
CA GLU A 162 1.44 -30.98 -27.59
C GLU A 162 1.56 -32.50 -27.51
N ARG A 163 2.70 -33.07 -27.93
CA ARG A 163 2.93 -34.52 -27.80
C ARG A 163 2.98 -34.96 -26.34
N THR A 164 3.66 -34.20 -25.48
CA THR A 164 3.79 -34.54 -24.05
C THR A 164 2.45 -34.41 -23.32
N VAL A 165 1.65 -33.37 -23.60
CA VAL A 165 0.29 -33.18 -23.09
C VAL A 165 -0.59 -34.37 -23.47
N ASN A 166 -0.61 -34.73 -24.75
CA ASN A 166 -1.41 -35.86 -25.22
C ASN A 166 -0.97 -37.20 -24.60
N LYS A 167 0.34 -37.42 -24.47
CA LYS A 167 0.88 -38.64 -23.84
C LYS A 167 0.50 -38.74 -22.36
N ASN A 168 0.60 -37.63 -21.63
CA ASN A 168 0.20 -37.58 -20.22
C ASN A 168 -1.31 -37.84 -20.08
N ARG A 169 -2.15 -37.14 -20.85
CA ARG A 169 -3.60 -37.34 -20.88
C ARG A 169 -4.00 -38.78 -21.19
N ASP A 170 -3.35 -39.40 -22.17
CA ASP A 170 -3.57 -40.80 -22.53
C ASP A 170 -3.22 -41.76 -21.38
N LEU A 171 -2.12 -41.53 -20.69
CA LEU A 171 -1.69 -42.37 -19.57
C LEU A 171 -2.60 -42.20 -18.35
N ARG A 172 -3.03 -40.97 -18.03
CA ARG A 172 -4.03 -40.71 -16.98
C ARG A 172 -5.37 -41.39 -17.29
N THR A 173 -5.79 -41.36 -18.56
CA THR A 173 -7.02 -42.03 -19.00
C THR A 173 -6.91 -43.55 -18.90
N LYS A 174 -5.74 -44.12 -19.23
CA LYS A 174 -5.48 -45.57 -19.15
C LYS A 174 -5.31 -46.06 -17.72
N PHE A 175 -4.73 -45.23 -16.84
CA PHE A 175 -4.38 -45.59 -15.47
C PHE A 175 -4.93 -44.58 -14.44
N PRO A 176 -6.25 -44.39 -14.29
CA PRO A 176 -6.81 -43.30 -13.46
C PRO A 176 -6.53 -43.42 -11.96
N THR A 177 -6.16 -44.62 -11.48
CA THR A 177 -5.98 -44.92 -10.04
C THR A 177 -4.55 -45.31 -9.70
N ASP A 178 -3.62 -45.25 -10.66
CA ASP A 178 -2.24 -45.69 -10.49
C ASP A 178 -1.28 -44.56 -10.90
N PRO A 179 -0.99 -43.60 -9.98
CA PRO A 179 -0.14 -42.46 -10.26
C PRO A 179 1.25 -42.82 -10.75
N GLU A 180 1.84 -43.90 -10.25
CA GLU A 180 3.18 -44.37 -10.60
C GLU A 180 3.35 -44.62 -12.10
N LYS A 181 2.25 -44.88 -12.83
CA LYS A 181 2.28 -45.13 -14.29
C LYS A 181 2.39 -43.89 -15.14
N PHE A 182 2.09 -42.72 -14.60
CA PHE A 182 2.10 -41.47 -15.35
C PHE A 182 3.03 -40.40 -14.76
N VAL A 183 3.65 -40.62 -13.59
CA VAL A 183 4.65 -39.68 -13.00
C VAL A 183 5.76 -39.32 -13.99
N ASP A 184 6.36 -40.29 -14.68
CA ASP A 184 7.42 -40.00 -15.66
C ASP A 184 6.90 -39.11 -16.80
N SER A 185 5.68 -39.34 -17.26
CA SER A 185 5.07 -38.53 -18.33
C SER A 185 4.69 -37.13 -17.86
N GLU A 186 4.44 -36.96 -16.57
CA GLU A 186 4.14 -35.70 -15.91
C GLU A 186 5.40 -34.85 -15.70
N PHE A 187 6.49 -35.49 -15.26
CA PHE A 187 7.80 -34.86 -15.23
C PHE A 187 8.23 -34.36 -16.61
N ASN A 188 8.10 -35.18 -17.65
CA ASN A 188 8.40 -34.78 -19.03
C ASN A 188 7.52 -33.62 -19.52
N LEU A 189 6.27 -33.53 -19.04
CA LEU A 189 5.36 -32.43 -19.37
C LEU A 189 5.83 -31.13 -18.70
N ILE A 190 6.19 -31.18 -17.42
CA ILE A 190 6.72 -30.03 -16.67
C ILE A 190 8.04 -29.54 -17.31
N GLU A 191 8.94 -30.45 -17.69
CA GLU A 191 10.17 -30.11 -18.39
C GLU A 191 9.90 -29.44 -19.74
N ALA A 192 8.91 -29.95 -20.49
CA ALA A 192 8.48 -29.34 -21.74
C ALA A 192 7.87 -27.94 -21.54
N LEU A 193 7.17 -27.71 -20.43
CA LEU A 193 6.65 -26.38 -20.05
C LEU A 193 7.79 -25.43 -19.68
N HIS A 194 8.73 -25.83 -18.84
CA HIS A 194 9.86 -24.96 -18.47
C HIS A 194 10.75 -24.60 -19.67
N GLY A 195 10.85 -25.48 -20.67
CA GLY A 195 11.53 -25.17 -21.93
C GLY A 195 10.92 -23.98 -22.69
N LEU A 196 9.67 -23.62 -22.41
CA LEU A 196 8.97 -22.48 -23.00
C LEU A 196 9.35 -21.13 -22.40
N LEU A 197 10.02 -21.10 -21.23
CA LEU A 197 10.49 -19.86 -20.61
C LEU A 197 11.43 -19.09 -21.54
N LEU A 198 12.23 -19.78 -22.35
CA LEU A 198 13.13 -19.16 -23.33
C LEU A 198 12.40 -18.35 -24.40
N LEU A 199 11.09 -18.56 -24.58
CA LEU A 199 10.33 -17.83 -25.60
C LEU A 199 10.08 -16.36 -25.24
N SER A 200 10.23 -15.96 -23.98
CA SER A 200 10.13 -14.55 -23.56
C SER A 200 11.28 -13.70 -24.09
N THR A 201 12.43 -14.29 -24.46
CA THR A 201 13.61 -13.53 -24.89
C THR A 201 13.49 -12.97 -26.31
N SER A 202 12.49 -13.37 -27.10
CA SER A 202 12.24 -12.82 -28.44
C SER A 202 10.75 -12.70 -28.75
N PRO A 203 9.99 -11.82 -28.05
CA PRO A 203 8.53 -11.75 -28.12
C PRO A 203 7.98 -11.51 -29.53
N THR A 204 8.68 -10.69 -30.32
CA THR A 204 8.28 -10.32 -31.69
C THR A 204 8.23 -11.52 -32.65
N LEU A 205 9.06 -12.54 -32.40
CA LEU A 205 9.10 -13.76 -33.18
C LEU A 205 8.21 -14.86 -32.57
N THR A 206 8.27 -15.04 -31.26
CA THR A 206 7.71 -16.21 -30.58
C THR A 206 6.21 -16.08 -30.36
N TYR A 207 5.71 -14.90 -29.96
CA TYR A 207 4.30 -14.74 -29.56
C TYR A 207 3.31 -14.93 -30.72
N PRO A 208 3.56 -14.45 -31.94
CA PRO A 208 2.70 -14.77 -33.08
C PRO A 208 2.62 -16.29 -33.34
N LEU A 209 3.75 -17.00 -33.20
CA LEU A 209 3.79 -18.45 -33.41
C LEU A 209 3.04 -19.21 -32.29
N LEU A 210 3.06 -18.71 -31.05
CA LEU A 210 2.28 -19.27 -29.95
C LEU A 210 0.78 -19.21 -30.24
N ILE A 211 0.32 -18.06 -30.72
CA ILE A 211 -1.09 -17.80 -31.07
C ILE A 211 -1.50 -18.66 -32.28
N GLU A 212 -0.67 -18.73 -33.33
CA GLU A 212 -0.93 -19.57 -34.52
C GLU A 212 -1.15 -21.05 -34.17
N ASN A 213 -0.47 -21.55 -33.14
CA ASN A 213 -0.56 -22.95 -32.70
C ASN A 213 -1.59 -23.16 -31.57
N SER A 214 -2.40 -22.13 -31.23
CA SER A 214 -3.39 -22.19 -30.15
C SER A 214 -2.80 -22.59 -28.79
N THR A 215 -1.53 -22.27 -28.56
CA THR A 215 -0.83 -22.55 -27.29
C THR A 215 -1.54 -21.94 -26.08
N PRO A 216 -2.12 -20.71 -26.14
CA PRO A 216 -2.91 -20.16 -25.05
C PRO A 216 -4.04 -21.09 -24.57
N ASN A 217 -4.74 -21.77 -25.49
CA ASN A 217 -5.80 -22.71 -25.15
C ASN A 217 -5.24 -23.96 -24.47
N THR A 218 -4.11 -24.49 -24.95
CA THR A 218 -3.43 -25.62 -24.31
C THR A 218 -2.98 -25.28 -22.90
N LEU A 219 -2.44 -24.07 -22.68
CA LEU A 219 -2.05 -23.61 -21.34
C LEU A 219 -3.27 -23.44 -20.41
N ALA A 220 -4.40 -22.94 -20.92
CA ALA A 220 -5.64 -22.84 -20.14
C ALA A 220 -6.14 -24.21 -19.66
N ASP A 221 -6.10 -25.22 -20.53
CA ASP A 221 -6.44 -26.60 -20.18
C ASP A 221 -5.50 -27.17 -19.10
N LEU A 222 -4.20 -26.89 -19.20
CA LEU A 222 -3.18 -27.34 -18.25
C LEU A 222 -3.23 -26.59 -16.91
N LEU A 223 -3.70 -25.35 -16.89
CA LEU A 223 -3.87 -24.57 -15.65
C LEU A 223 -4.93 -25.20 -14.72
N SER A 224 -5.91 -25.90 -15.30
CA SER A 224 -6.93 -26.67 -14.57
C SER A 224 -6.49 -28.10 -14.23
N HIS A 225 -5.23 -28.47 -14.49
CA HIS A 225 -4.74 -29.83 -14.36
C HIS A 225 -4.88 -30.39 -12.94
N GLU A 226 -4.96 -31.72 -12.81
CA GLU A 226 -5.21 -32.38 -11.53
C GLU A 226 -4.07 -32.21 -10.51
N ASN A 227 -2.83 -32.19 -11.01
CA ASN A 227 -1.64 -31.93 -10.22
C ASN A 227 -1.31 -30.43 -10.20
N ALA A 228 -1.13 -29.91 -9.00
CA ALA A 228 -0.76 -28.52 -8.73
C ALA A 228 0.59 -28.13 -9.34
N ASP A 229 1.53 -29.06 -9.46
CA ASP A 229 2.87 -28.78 -10.03
C ASP A 229 2.78 -28.39 -11.51
N VAL A 230 1.91 -29.08 -12.26
CA VAL A 230 1.68 -28.76 -13.67
C VAL A 230 1.04 -27.37 -13.82
N SER A 231 0.06 -27.05 -12.98
CA SER A 231 -0.53 -25.70 -12.99
C SER A 231 0.48 -24.63 -12.56
N SER A 232 1.35 -24.90 -11.58
CA SER A 232 2.41 -23.98 -11.15
C SER A 232 3.40 -23.70 -12.28
N ALA A 233 3.86 -24.76 -12.98
CA ALA A 233 4.75 -24.62 -14.13
C ALA A 233 4.12 -23.79 -15.25
N VAL A 234 2.81 -23.92 -15.48
CA VAL A 234 2.08 -23.05 -16.44
C VAL A 234 2.06 -21.59 -15.97
N ILE A 235 1.80 -21.34 -14.68
CA ILE A 235 1.78 -19.99 -14.12
C ILE A 235 3.15 -19.32 -14.24
N GLU A 236 4.23 -20.02 -13.92
CA GLU A 236 5.60 -19.50 -14.05
C GLU A 236 5.94 -19.12 -15.50
N VAL A 237 5.56 -19.96 -16.47
CA VAL A 237 5.74 -19.65 -17.90
C VAL A 237 4.93 -18.41 -18.29
N LEU A 238 3.67 -18.32 -17.85
CA LEU A 238 2.82 -17.19 -18.16
C LEU A 238 3.32 -15.89 -17.52
N GLU A 239 3.73 -15.92 -16.26
CA GLU A 239 4.26 -14.76 -15.52
C GLU A 239 5.45 -14.16 -16.25
N GLU A 240 6.41 -14.99 -16.67
CA GLU A 240 7.60 -14.59 -17.43
C GLU A 240 7.22 -13.99 -18.80
N TRP A 241 6.21 -14.53 -19.48
CA TRP A 241 5.79 -14.04 -20.79
C TRP A 241 5.07 -12.69 -20.73
N VAL A 242 4.39 -12.40 -19.62
CA VAL A 242 3.64 -11.15 -19.43
C VAL A 242 4.36 -10.15 -18.54
N ASP A 243 5.64 -10.38 -18.24
CA ASP A 243 6.44 -9.46 -17.44
C ASP A 243 6.55 -8.09 -18.14
N PRO A 244 6.04 -7.00 -17.53
CA PRO A 244 6.15 -5.66 -18.11
C PRO A 244 7.60 -5.18 -18.20
N GLU A 245 8.54 -5.68 -17.38
CA GLU A 245 9.95 -5.31 -17.44
C GLU A 245 10.64 -5.85 -18.70
N GLY A 246 10.14 -6.95 -19.27
CA GLY A 246 10.65 -7.51 -20.54
C GLY A 246 10.39 -6.63 -21.77
N LEU A 247 9.73 -5.48 -21.60
CA LEU A 247 9.46 -4.47 -22.64
C LEU A 247 10.49 -3.35 -22.69
N GLU A 248 11.51 -3.35 -21.84
CA GLU A 248 12.51 -2.28 -21.80
C GLU A 248 13.91 -2.90 -21.76
N ASP A 249 14.66 -2.78 -22.87
CA ASP A 249 16.07 -3.15 -22.89
C ASP A 249 16.86 -2.06 -22.12
N GLN A 250 16.98 -2.22 -20.80
CA GLN A 250 17.60 -1.23 -19.90
C GLN A 250 19.07 -0.92 -20.25
N ASP A 251 19.73 -1.77 -21.02
CA ASP A 251 21.15 -1.66 -21.39
C ASP A 251 21.38 -0.96 -22.76
N ASP A 252 20.33 -0.71 -23.55
CA ASP A 252 20.44 -0.14 -24.90
C ASP A 252 19.71 1.22 -25.00
N GLU A 253 20.38 2.30 -24.57
CA GLU A 253 19.90 3.68 -24.70
C GLU A 253 19.63 4.11 -26.18
N GLU A 254 20.09 3.31 -27.14
CA GLU A 254 19.88 3.47 -28.59
C GLU A 254 18.88 2.45 -29.18
N ALA A 255 18.11 1.73 -28.36
CA ALA A 255 17.10 0.79 -28.87
C ALA A 255 16.12 1.51 -29.81
N ASP A 256 16.05 1.04 -31.07
CA ASP A 256 15.16 1.59 -32.09
C ASP A 256 13.72 1.61 -31.57
N GLU A 257 13.08 2.79 -31.48
CA GLU A 257 11.68 2.95 -31.03
C GLU A 257 10.71 2.02 -31.80
N GLU A 258 11.04 1.67 -33.05
CA GLU A 258 10.29 0.73 -33.88
C GLU A 258 10.35 -0.72 -33.37
N VAL A 259 11.47 -1.13 -32.76
CA VAL A 259 11.64 -2.48 -32.19
C VAL A 259 10.81 -2.61 -30.92
N GLU A 260 10.84 -1.59 -30.06
CA GLU A 260 10.05 -1.57 -28.83
C GLU A 260 8.54 -1.53 -29.07
N GLU A 261 8.10 -0.78 -30.08
CA GLU A 261 6.69 -0.78 -30.48
C GLU A 261 6.25 -2.17 -30.98
N LYS A 262 7.11 -2.87 -31.73
CA LYS A 262 6.82 -4.25 -32.18
C LYS A 262 6.74 -5.23 -31.00
N LYS A 263 7.62 -5.11 -30.00
CA LYS A 263 7.57 -5.93 -28.78
C LYS A 263 6.25 -5.68 -28.03
N ARG A 264 5.88 -4.41 -27.81
CA ARG A 264 4.59 -4.03 -27.19
C ARG A 264 3.39 -4.56 -27.96
N GLN A 265 3.41 -4.49 -29.29
CA GLN A 265 2.33 -5.01 -30.14
C GLN A 265 2.22 -6.54 -30.04
N ALA A 266 3.35 -7.25 -30.03
CA ALA A 266 3.39 -8.69 -29.88
C ALA A 266 2.85 -9.12 -28.51
N LEU A 267 3.28 -8.47 -27.42
CA LEU A 267 2.79 -8.72 -26.07
C LEU A 267 1.30 -8.45 -25.96
N LYS A 268 0.81 -7.32 -26.49
CA LYS A 268 -0.62 -7.01 -26.50
C LYS A 268 -1.43 -8.10 -27.19
N SER A 269 -0.95 -8.59 -28.34
CA SER A 269 -1.60 -9.68 -29.08
C SER A 269 -1.63 -10.99 -28.28
N LEU A 270 -0.57 -11.28 -27.52
CA LEU A 270 -0.53 -12.43 -26.62
C LEU A 270 -1.52 -12.28 -25.47
N VAL A 271 -1.55 -11.12 -24.80
CA VAL A 271 -2.49 -10.84 -23.71
C VAL A 271 -3.93 -10.98 -24.19
N ASP A 272 -4.28 -10.43 -25.36
CA ASP A 272 -5.60 -10.57 -25.96
C ASP A 272 -5.96 -12.07 -26.16
N ALA A 273 -5.02 -12.87 -26.67
CA ALA A 273 -5.22 -14.32 -26.85
C ALA A 273 -5.34 -15.10 -25.52
N LEU A 274 -4.61 -14.72 -24.47
CA LEU A 274 -4.72 -15.31 -23.14
C LEU A 274 -6.08 -14.99 -22.49
N VAL A 275 -6.58 -13.77 -22.70
CA VAL A 275 -7.91 -13.34 -22.24
C VAL A 275 -9.01 -14.09 -22.98
N GLU A 276 -8.89 -14.27 -24.30
CA GLU A 276 -9.81 -15.11 -25.08
C GLU A 276 -9.82 -16.57 -24.61
N ALA A 277 -8.70 -17.08 -24.10
CA ALA A 277 -8.58 -18.41 -23.51
C ALA A 277 -9.05 -18.50 -22.04
N ASP A 278 -9.58 -17.41 -21.46
CA ASP A 278 -10.08 -17.31 -20.08
C ASP A 278 -9.02 -17.61 -19.00
N ILE A 279 -7.73 -17.41 -19.32
CA ILE A 279 -6.59 -17.69 -18.42
C ILE A 279 -6.73 -16.98 -17.09
N VAL A 280 -7.15 -15.71 -17.10
CA VAL A 280 -7.24 -14.88 -15.89
C VAL A 280 -8.25 -15.46 -14.90
N THR A 281 -9.42 -15.87 -15.38
CA THR A 281 -10.47 -16.48 -14.55
C THR A 281 -10.03 -17.84 -13.99
N ILE A 282 -9.38 -18.65 -14.83
CA ILE A 282 -8.89 -19.98 -14.44
C ILE A 282 -7.76 -19.87 -13.41
N ALA A 283 -6.81 -18.93 -13.58
CA ALA A 283 -5.73 -18.67 -12.64
C ALA A 283 -6.28 -18.30 -11.25
N VAL A 284 -7.28 -17.41 -11.22
CA VAL A 284 -7.97 -17.03 -9.98
C VAL A 284 -8.69 -18.20 -9.33
N ALA A 285 -9.36 -19.06 -10.10
CA ALA A 285 -9.98 -20.27 -9.57
C ALA A 285 -8.95 -21.26 -8.99
N GLY A 286 -7.73 -21.27 -9.54
CA GLY A 286 -6.60 -22.07 -9.05
C GLY A 286 -6.11 -21.67 -7.65
N LEU A 287 -6.26 -20.40 -7.24
CA LEU A 287 -5.81 -19.89 -5.94
C LEU A 287 -6.40 -20.67 -4.74
N GLU A 288 -7.68 -21.07 -4.81
CA GLU A 288 -8.34 -21.83 -3.73
C GLU A 288 -7.86 -23.28 -3.63
N ARG A 289 -7.15 -23.77 -4.65
CA ARG A 289 -6.76 -25.16 -4.79
C ARG A 289 -5.38 -25.47 -4.21
N PHE A 290 -4.50 -24.47 -4.16
CA PHE A 290 -3.15 -24.63 -3.63
C PHE A 290 -3.14 -24.91 -2.12
N ASN A 291 -2.30 -25.86 -1.70
CA ASN A 291 -2.07 -26.17 -0.30
C ASN A 291 -0.75 -25.57 0.19
N GLU A 292 -0.81 -24.45 0.90
CA GLU A 292 0.40 -23.73 1.36
C GLU A 292 1.12 -24.35 2.55
N GLU A 293 0.66 -25.49 3.06
CA GLU A 293 1.49 -26.35 3.90
C GLU A 293 2.69 -26.90 3.11
N ASP A 294 2.54 -27.01 1.79
CA ASP A 294 3.60 -27.34 0.84
C ASP A 294 4.33 -26.05 0.41
N GLU A 295 5.68 -26.08 0.43
CA GLU A 295 6.52 -24.94 0.04
C GLU A 295 6.40 -24.61 -1.44
N ASP A 296 6.33 -25.64 -2.29
CA ASP A 296 6.27 -25.45 -3.74
C ASP A 296 4.91 -24.82 -4.14
N GLN A 297 3.81 -25.30 -3.55
CA GLN A 297 2.48 -24.74 -3.81
C GLN A 297 2.29 -23.35 -3.19
N ARG A 298 3.00 -23.03 -2.10
CA ARG A 298 3.03 -21.67 -1.54
C ARG A 298 3.69 -20.69 -2.50
N THR A 299 4.73 -21.14 -3.19
CA THR A 299 5.39 -20.40 -4.27
C THR A 299 4.45 -20.28 -5.48
N GLY A 300 3.68 -21.32 -5.80
CA GLY A 300 2.61 -21.24 -6.82
C GLY A 300 1.55 -20.17 -6.55
N VAL A 301 1.11 -19.99 -5.30
CA VAL A 301 0.21 -18.87 -4.93
C VAL A 301 0.85 -17.52 -5.19
N PHE A 302 2.14 -17.36 -4.84
CA PHE A 302 2.89 -16.14 -5.08
C PHE A 302 2.93 -15.81 -6.59
N HIS A 303 3.36 -16.78 -7.41
CA HIS A 303 3.42 -16.63 -8.86
C HIS A 303 2.05 -16.36 -9.49
N THR A 304 0.98 -16.93 -8.93
CA THR A 304 -0.39 -16.65 -9.42
C THR A 304 -0.79 -15.20 -9.18
N LEU A 305 -0.48 -14.65 -8.00
CA LEU A 305 -0.75 -13.24 -7.69
C LEU A 305 0.10 -12.31 -8.57
N SER A 306 1.38 -12.67 -8.80
CA SER A 306 2.31 -11.97 -9.71
C SER A 306 1.84 -11.95 -11.15
N LEU A 307 1.40 -13.09 -11.68
CA LEU A 307 0.77 -13.17 -12.99
C LEU A 307 -0.43 -12.23 -13.10
N ILE A 308 -1.31 -12.21 -12.10
CA ILE A 308 -2.48 -11.32 -12.11
C ILE A 308 -2.05 -9.85 -12.05
N GLU A 309 -1.06 -9.50 -11.22
CA GLU A 309 -0.52 -8.14 -11.13
C GLU A 309 0.06 -7.67 -12.47
N ASN A 310 0.91 -8.48 -13.10
CA ASN A 310 1.50 -8.18 -14.41
C ASN A 310 0.40 -7.94 -15.46
N LEU A 311 -0.61 -8.81 -15.51
CA LEU A 311 -1.75 -8.65 -16.42
C LEU A 311 -2.54 -7.36 -16.16
N LEU A 312 -2.76 -7.01 -14.89
CA LEU A 312 -3.45 -5.76 -14.52
C LEU A 312 -2.62 -4.52 -14.83
N THR A 313 -1.30 -4.61 -14.72
CA THR A 313 -0.35 -3.54 -15.08
C THR A 313 -0.37 -3.29 -16.59
N LEU A 314 -0.38 -4.36 -17.39
CA LEU A 314 -0.49 -4.27 -18.86
C LEU A 314 -1.87 -3.79 -19.33
N SER A 315 -2.94 -4.27 -18.69
CA SER A 315 -4.32 -3.95 -19.04
C SER A 315 -5.23 -3.88 -17.80
N PRO A 316 -5.40 -2.69 -17.20
CA PRO A 316 -6.21 -2.52 -16.01
C PRO A 316 -7.68 -2.95 -16.18
N ALA A 317 -8.20 -2.90 -17.41
CA ALA A 317 -9.57 -3.33 -17.74
C ALA A 317 -9.83 -4.81 -17.42
N LEU A 318 -8.79 -5.64 -17.31
CA LEU A 318 -8.90 -7.04 -16.89
C LEU A 318 -9.37 -7.19 -15.44
N ALA A 319 -9.31 -6.13 -14.62
CA ALA A 319 -9.87 -6.15 -13.28
C ALA A 319 -11.41 -6.24 -13.28
N SER A 320 -12.11 -5.78 -14.32
CA SER A 320 -13.58 -5.79 -14.35
C SER A 320 -14.21 -7.18 -14.12
N PRO A 321 -13.83 -8.24 -14.86
CA PRO A 321 -14.33 -9.59 -14.59
C PRO A 321 -13.90 -10.11 -13.21
N LEU A 322 -12.69 -9.78 -12.76
CA LEU A 322 -12.14 -10.20 -11.46
C LEU A 322 -12.89 -9.59 -10.27
N LEU A 323 -13.40 -8.37 -10.43
CA LEU A 323 -14.14 -7.64 -9.42
C LEU A 323 -15.65 -7.89 -9.47
N SER A 324 -16.13 -8.63 -10.46
CA SER A 324 -17.53 -9.01 -10.58
C SER A 324 -18.02 -9.83 -9.37
N ARG A 325 -19.33 -9.78 -9.09
CA ARG A 325 -19.95 -10.55 -7.98
C ARG A 325 -19.76 -12.06 -8.05
N LYS A 326 -19.51 -12.60 -9.25
CA LYS A 326 -19.32 -14.04 -9.47
C LYS A 326 -17.87 -14.48 -9.24
N SER A 327 -16.92 -13.55 -9.33
CA SER A 327 -15.50 -13.86 -9.17
C SER A 327 -15.17 -14.15 -7.70
N PRO A 328 -14.40 -15.22 -7.42
CA PRO A 328 -13.92 -15.52 -6.07
C PRO A 328 -12.71 -14.65 -5.67
N PHE A 329 -12.16 -13.83 -6.57
CA PHE A 329 -10.91 -13.09 -6.33
C PHE A 329 -11.00 -12.15 -5.12
N LEU A 330 -11.98 -11.24 -5.10
CA LEU A 330 -12.14 -10.29 -4.00
C LEU A 330 -12.44 -11.00 -2.65
N PRO A 331 -13.37 -11.99 -2.58
CA PRO A 331 -13.51 -12.85 -1.40
C PRO A 331 -12.21 -13.54 -0.96
N TYR A 332 -11.43 -14.08 -1.90
CA TYR A 332 -10.16 -14.75 -1.63
C TYR A 332 -9.18 -13.81 -0.93
N LEU A 333 -8.97 -12.60 -1.47
CA LEU A 333 -8.06 -11.61 -0.89
C LEU A 333 -8.47 -11.25 0.55
N VAL A 334 -9.73 -10.89 0.80
CA VAL A 334 -10.19 -10.51 2.15
C VAL A 334 -10.08 -11.68 3.14
N ASN A 335 -10.45 -12.89 2.72
CA ASN A 335 -10.33 -14.08 3.56
C ASN A 335 -8.86 -14.36 3.89
N ARG A 336 -7.96 -14.18 2.92
CA ARG A 336 -6.51 -14.33 3.08
C ARG A 336 -5.95 -13.40 4.14
N LEU A 337 -6.33 -12.12 4.11
CA LEU A 337 -5.89 -11.11 5.09
C LEU A 337 -6.28 -11.50 6.53
N SER A 338 -7.42 -12.18 6.67
CA SER A 338 -7.98 -12.64 7.94
C SER A 338 -7.25 -13.86 8.55
N LEU A 339 -6.39 -14.56 7.80
CA LEU A 339 -5.64 -15.75 8.23
C LEU A 339 -4.44 -15.43 9.15
N SER A 340 -4.65 -14.62 10.17
CA SER A 340 -3.60 -14.14 11.10
C SER A 340 -3.03 -15.18 12.09
N ASN A 341 -3.53 -16.42 12.08
CA ASN A 341 -3.12 -17.51 12.98
C ASN A 341 -2.16 -18.51 12.33
N LYS A 342 -1.60 -18.17 11.15
CA LYS A 342 -0.72 -19.05 10.38
C LYS A 342 0.76 -18.77 10.69
N PRO A 343 1.67 -19.70 10.33
CA PRO A 343 3.11 -19.49 10.50
C PRO A 343 3.57 -18.19 9.82
N PRO A 344 4.59 -17.50 10.34
CA PRO A 344 5.09 -16.26 9.75
C PRO A 344 5.60 -16.43 8.31
N GLU A 345 6.02 -17.63 7.93
CA GLU A 345 6.41 -17.93 6.54
C GLU A 345 5.25 -17.85 5.54
N TRP A 346 4.00 -17.82 6.02
CA TRP A 346 2.82 -17.62 5.19
C TRP A 346 2.42 -16.15 5.11
N ASP A 347 3.11 -15.28 5.87
CA ASP A 347 2.82 -13.85 5.87
C ASP A 347 3.15 -13.21 4.51
N GLN A 348 4.10 -13.74 3.72
CA GLN A 348 4.43 -13.18 2.40
C GLN A 348 3.21 -13.16 1.46
N ASN A 349 2.57 -14.32 1.24
CA ASN A 349 1.35 -14.40 0.42
C ASN A 349 0.18 -13.60 1.02
N ARG A 350 0.16 -13.41 2.34
CA ARG A 350 -0.83 -12.57 3.02
C ARG A 350 -0.57 -11.08 2.80
N TYR A 351 0.70 -10.67 2.79
CA TYR A 351 1.12 -9.30 2.52
C TYR A 351 0.86 -8.95 1.06
N TYR A 352 1.21 -9.88 0.17
CA TYR A 352 0.94 -9.73 -1.25
C TYR A 352 -0.57 -9.66 -1.55
N ALA A 353 -1.39 -10.46 -0.87
CA ALA A 353 -2.85 -10.33 -0.99
C ALA A 353 -3.38 -8.97 -0.52
N ALA A 354 -2.72 -8.29 0.43
CA ALA A 354 -3.13 -6.96 0.89
C ALA A 354 -2.77 -5.89 -0.13
N GLU A 355 -1.59 -6.02 -0.74
CA GLU A 355 -1.17 -5.20 -1.87
C GLU A 355 -2.11 -5.36 -3.07
N MET A 356 -2.41 -6.60 -3.48
CA MET A 356 -3.37 -6.87 -4.55
C MET A 356 -4.76 -6.30 -4.24
N LEU A 357 -5.22 -6.38 -2.99
CA LEU A 357 -6.48 -5.78 -2.57
C LEU A 357 -6.46 -4.26 -2.68
N ALA A 358 -5.38 -3.62 -2.25
CA ALA A 358 -5.20 -2.18 -2.37
C ALA A 358 -5.13 -1.76 -3.85
N LEU A 359 -4.37 -2.47 -4.67
CA LEU A 359 -4.23 -2.26 -6.11
C LEU A 359 -5.60 -2.30 -6.78
N VAL A 360 -6.33 -3.40 -6.69
CA VAL A 360 -7.60 -3.53 -7.43
C VAL A 360 -8.69 -2.56 -6.95
N LEU A 361 -8.70 -2.21 -5.66
CA LEU A 361 -9.66 -1.24 -5.13
C LEU A 361 -9.26 0.21 -5.41
N SER A 362 -8.00 0.50 -5.71
CA SER A 362 -7.52 1.85 -6.05
C SER A 362 -7.62 2.17 -7.55
N LEU A 363 -7.87 1.17 -8.39
CA LEU A 363 -8.01 1.34 -9.83
C LEU A 363 -9.05 2.42 -10.19
N PRO A 364 -8.80 3.20 -11.26
CA PRO A 364 -9.68 4.31 -11.63
C PRO A 364 -11.01 3.79 -12.19
N PRO A 365 -12.15 4.27 -11.69
CA PRO A 365 -13.47 3.80 -12.13
C PRO A 365 -13.79 4.12 -13.59
N GLN A 366 -13.07 5.08 -14.20
CA GLN A 366 -13.20 5.42 -15.62
C GLN A 366 -12.65 4.31 -16.53
N VAL A 367 -11.68 3.54 -16.03
CA VAL A 367 -11.05 2.44 -16.77
C VAL A 367 -11.69 1.10 -16.39
N VAL A 368 -12.07 0.94 -15.13
CA VAL A 368 -12.60 -0.31 -14.58
C VAL A 368 -13.97 -0.07 -13.94
N ASP A 369 -15.01 -0.36 -14.70
CA ASP A 369 -16.42 -0.15 -14.34
C ASP A 369 -16.86 -0.89 -13.06
N ALA A 370 -16.34 -2.09 -12.83
CA ALA A 370 -16.70 -2.92 -11.69
C ALA A 370 -16.09 -2.46 -10.34
N VAL A 371 -15.13 -1.54 -10.34
CA VAL A 371 -14.42 -1.11 -9.11
C VAL A 371 -15.36 -0.49 -8.08
N ILE A 372 -16.32 0.32 -8.54
CA ILE A 372 -17.27 0.96 -7.61
C ILE A 372 -18.15 -0.10 -6.95
N ASP A 373 -18.69 -1.07 -7.70
CA ASP A 373 -19.46 -2.17 -7.10
C ASP A 373 -18.59 -3.00 -6.15
N ALA A 374 -17.32 -3.28 -6.50
CA ALA A 374 -16.38 -3.97 -5.61
C ALA A 374 -16.15 -3.23 -4.29
N ARG A 375 -15.91 -1.91 -4.32
CA ARG A 375 -15.79 -1.07 -3.12
C ARG A 375 -17.05 -1.13 -2.25
N MET A 376 -18.22 -1.14 -2.88
CA MET A 376 -19.50 -1.20 -2.16
C MET A 376 -19.73 -2.58 -1.52
N ARG A 377 -19.38 -3.66 -2.22
CA ARG A 377 -19.41 -5.04 -1.71
C ARG A 377 -18.58 -5.23 -0.45
N VAL A 378 -17.46 -4.51 -0.30
CA VAL A 378 -16.66 -4.54 0.95
C VAL A 378 -17.49 -4.13 2.17
N GLY A 379 -18.48 -3.26 2.00
CA GLY A 379 -19.45 -2.93 3.04
C GLY A 379 -20.58 -3.96 3.16
N GLU A 380 -21.18 -4.34 2.03
CA GLU A 380 -22.35 -5.24 1.98
C GLU A 380 -22.06 -6.65 2.51
N ASP A 381 -20.91 -7.21 2.15
CA ASP A 381 -20.50 -8.59 2.48
C ASP A 381 -19.83 -8.68 3.86
N GLY A 382 -19.80 -7.58 4.62
CA GLY A 382 -19.23 -7.53 5.98
C GLY A 382 -17.70 -7.51 6.04
N TRP A 383 -17.02 -7.31 4.90
CA TRP A 383 -15.56 -7.29 4.82
C TRP A 383 -14.93 -6.06 5.47
N THR A 384 -15.68 -4.97 5.65
CA THR A 384 -15.21 -3.80 6.39
C THR A 384 -14.83 -4.17 7.83
N ASP A 385 -15.65 -5.00 8.49
CA ASP A 385 -15.33 -5.52 9.83
C ASP A 385 -14.10 -6.45 9.81
N ALA A 386 -13.90 -7.23 8.73
CA ALA A 386 -12.69 -8.02 8.55
C ALA A 386 -11.43 -7.13 8.44
N LEU A 387 -11.48 -6.05 7.67
CA LEU A 387 -10.36 -5.09 7.55
C LEU A 387 -10.09 -4.37 8.88
N LEU A 388 -11.13 -3.91 9.58
CA LEU A 388 -10.99 -3.31 10.92
C LEU A 388 -10.39 -4.31 11.92
N LYS A 389 -10.82 -5.58 11.84
CA LYS A 389 -10.24 -6.66 12.63
C LYS A 389 -8.78 -6.86 12.28
N VAL A 390 -8.37 -6.87 11.02
CA VAL A 390 -6.95 -7.00 10.63
C VAL A 390 -6.11 -5.83 11.15
N LEU A 391 -6.61 -4.59 11.05
CA LEU A 391 -5.93 -3.41 11.62
C LEU A 391 -5.87 -3.44 13.16
N SER A 392 -6.79 -4.16 13.80
CA SER A 392 -6.73 -4.43 15.23
C SER A 392 -5.86 -5.67 15.56
N VAL A 393 -5.87 -6.75 14.79
CA VAL A 393 -5.38 -8.07 15.22
C VAL A 393 -3.99 -8.40 14.71
N ARG A 394 -3.14 -8.88 15.62
CA ARG A 394 -2.02 -9.78 15.32
C ARG A 394 -1.92 -10.71 16.51
N CYS A 395 -2.13 -11.97 16.18
CA CYS A 395 -1.52 -13.16 16.71
C CYS A 395 -1.19 -13.13 18.20
N LEU A 396 -1.93 -13.96 18.93
CA LEU A 396 -1.53 -14.52 20.22
C LEU A 396 -0.18 -15.26 20.07
N ALA A 397 0.92 -14.51 20.13
CA ALA A 397 2.26 -15.08 20.23
C ALA A 397 3.05 -14.40 21.36
N SER A 398 2.45 -14.32 22.55
CA SER A 398 3.20 -14.48 23.81
C SER A 398 2.24 -14.63 25.00
N LEU A 399 2.51 -15.64 25.82
CA LEU A 399 1.95 -15.91 27.15
C LEU A 399 0.55 -16.57 27.22
N VAL A 400 0.57 -17.90 27.33
CA VAL A 400 0.08 -18.66 28.49
C VAL A 400 -0.99 -17.92 29.34
N LEU A 401 -2.27 -18.29 29.24
CA LEU A 401 -3.11 -18.67 30.40
C LEU A 401 -4.54 -19.11 30.00
N SER A 402 -4.82 -20.40 30.25
CA SER A 402 -6.04 -20.99 30.79
C SER A 402 -7.41 -20.30 30.57
N ALA A 403 -8.27 -21.02 29.81
CA ALA A 403 -9.69 -21.28 30.04
C ALA A 403 -10.50 -20.29 30.92
N HIS A 404 -11.26 -19.41 30.28
CA HIS A 404 -12.69 -19.20 30.58
C HIS A 404 -13.38 -18.48 29.43
N HIS A 405 -14.30 -19.18 28.78
CA HIS A 405 -15.01 -18.77 27.58
C HIS A 405 -16.10 -17.71 27.90
N ARG A 406 -16.26 -16.73 27.00
CA ARG A 406 -17.43 -15.83 26.77
C ARG A 406 -17.47 -14.39 27.32
N VAL A 407 -16.40 -13.82 27.87
CA VAL A 407 -16.34 -12.36 28.15
C VAL A 407 -15.20 -11.64 27.40
N LEU A 408 -14.45 -12.37 26.57
CA LEU A 408 -13.23 -11.88 25.93
C LEU A 408 -13.36 -11.46 24.45
N MET A 409 -14.58 -11.23 23.93
CA MET A 409 -14.78 -10.56 22.63
C MET A 409 -14.77 -9.02 22.76
N ARG A 410 -14.45 -8.49 23.94
CA ARG A 410 -14.33 -7.04 24.23
C ARG A 410 -12.92 -6.58 24.60
N ALA A 411 -11.95 -7.49 24.50
CA ALA A 411 -10.54 -7.17 24.60
C ALA A 411 -9.94 -7.32 23.20
N SER A 412 -10.40 -6.50 22.26
CA SER A 412 -9.88 -6.41 20.91
C SER A 412 -8.38 -6.21 21.00
N VAL A 413 -7.66 -7.27 20.64
CA VAL A 413 -6.22 -7.27 20.39
C VAL A 413 -5.99 -6.14 19.39
N GLN A 414 -5.05 -5.24 19.68
CA GLN A 414 -4.71 -4.05 18.88
C GLN A 414 -3.19 -4.08 18.64
N VAL A 415 -2.74 -4.51 17.45
CA VAL A 415 -1.31 -4.66 17.06
C VAL A 415 -0.61 -3.33 17.13
N TYR A 416 -1.07 -2.44 16.26
CA TYR A 416 -0.46 -1.16 15.97
C TYR A 416 -0.74 -0.13 17.07
N ARG A 417 -1.58 -0.49 18.06
CA ARG A 417 -1.65 0.26 19.33
C ARG A 417 -0.49 -0.05 20.26
N LYS A 418 -0.09 -1.32 20.35
CA LYS A 418 0.88 -1.79 21.37
C LYS A 418 2.31 -1.80 20.85
N ARG A 419 2.51 -1.95 19.54
CA ARG A 419 3.83 -1.97 18.90
C ARG A 419 3.72 -1.35 17.51
N ASP A 420 4.79 -0.70 17.07
CA ASP A 420 5.02 -0.45 15.65
C ASP A 420 5.18 -1.79 14.90
N PRO A 421 4.96 -1.79 13.57
CA PRO A 421 5.42 -2.89 12.71
C PRO A 421 6.87 -3.29 13.03
N ALA A 422 7.19 -4.59 13.02
CA ALA A 422 8.56 -5.07 13.23
C ALA A 422 9.45 -4.94 12.00
N SER A 423 8.87 -5.06 10.82
CA SER A 423 9.58 -5.10 9.55
C SER A 423 8.99 -4.07 8.58
N ALA A 424 9.75 -3.80 7.51
CA ALA A 424 9.27 -3.04 6.37
C ALA A 424 8.03 -3.70 5.76
N ASP A 425 8.05 -5.03 5.58
CA ASP A 425 6.92 -5.77 5.01
C ASP A 425 5.65 -5.68 5.89
N GLU A 426 5.78 -5.70 7.22
CA GLU A 426 4.63 -5.52 8.12
C GLU A 426 4.11 -4.06 8.10
N THR A 427 4.98 -3.11 7.80
CA THR A 427 4.63 -1.69 7.61
C THR A 427 3.80 -1.55 6.34
N GLU A 428 4.32 -2.04 5.23
CA GLU A 428 3.65 -2.03 3.93
C GLU A 428 2.31 -2.77 3.98
N PHE A 429 2.26 -3.95 4.60
CA PHE A 429 1.00 -4.65 4.84
C PHE A 429 -0.04 -3.79 5.55
N MET A 430 0.36 -3.07 6.61
CA MET A 430 -0.55 -2.17 7.32
C MET A 430 -1.06 -1.05 6.42
N GLU A 431 -0.16 -0.43 5.65
CA GLU A 431 -0.49 0.67 4.74
C GLU A 431 -1.44 0.22 3.65
N ASN A 432 -1.20 -0.94 3.03
CA ASN A 432 -2.06 -1.53 2.01
C ASN A 432 -3.47 -1.80 2.55
N VAL A 433 -3.61 -2.30 3.79
CA VAL A 433 -4.93 -2.48 4.41
C VAL A 433 -5.63 -1.13 4.66
N PHE A 434 -4.89 -0.10 5.08
CA PHE A 434 -5.45 1.25 5.22
C PHE A 434 -5.87 1.85 3.88
N ASP A 435 -5.06 1.71 2.84
CA ASP A 435 -5.31 2.28 1.53
C ASP A 435 -6.47 1.57 0.81
N ALA A 436 -6.60 0.25 0.98
CA ALA A 436 -7.79 -0.50 0.56
C ALA A 436 -9.07 0.02 1.25
N LEU A 437 -9.01 0.23 2.57
CA LEU A 437 -10.15 0.76 3.34
C LEU A 437 -10.49 2.21 2.95
N CYS A 438 -9.48 3.07 2.77
CA CYS A 438 -9.68 4.46 2.34
C CYS A 438 -10.29 4.56 0.94
N SER A 439 -9.85 3.71 0.01
CA SER A 439 -10.43 3.61 -1.34
C SER A 439 -11.92 3.24 -1.29
N CYS A 440 -12.31 2.37 -0.36
CA CYS A 440 -13.71 2.00 -0.16
C CYS A 440 -14.55 3.10 0.50
N LEU A 441 -13.99 3.84 1.47
CA LEU A 441 -14.67 4.92 2.19
C LEU A 441 -14.89 6.17 1.35
N SER A 442 -14.01 6.41 0.38
CA SER A 442 -14.04 7.58 -0.53
C SER A 442 -14.90 7.35 -1.77
N SER A 443 -15.48 6.16 -1.92
CA SER A 443 -16.23 5.81 -3.12
C SER A 443 -17.53 6.60 -3.22
N ALA A 444 -17.83 7.11 -4.41
CA ALA A 444 -19.16 7.59 -4.71
C ALA A 444 -20.15 6.41 -4.68
N VAL A 445 -21.34 6.65 -4.15
CA VAL A 445 -22.44 5.67 -4.14
C VAL A 445 -23.12 5.72 -5.51
N PRO A 446 -23.20 4.60 -6.26
CA PRO A 446 -23.92 4.58 -7.52
C PRO A 446 -25.39 4.95 -7.34
N PRO A 447 -26.00 5.70 -8.27
CA PRO A 447 -27.43 6.01 -8.22
C PRO A 447 -28.32 4.77 -8.32
N SER A 448 -27.79 3.62 -8.76
CA SER A 448 -28.50 2.34 -8.85
C SER A 448 -28.70 1.63 -7.49
N THR A 449 -27.89 1.96 -6.48
CA THR A 449 -28.09 1.42 -5.13
C THR A 449 -29.15 2.22 -4.39
N SER A 450 -30.35 1.65 -4.26
CA SER A 450 -31.51 2.23 -3.53
C SER A 450 -31.28 2.54 -2.03
N SER A 451 -30.06 2.36 -1.51
CA SER A 451 -29.72 2.64 -0.13
C SER A 451 -29.44 4.13 0.07
N ALA A 452 -30.21 4.76 0.94
CA ALA A 452 -29.94 6.13 1.40
C ALA A 452 -28.56 6.27 2.09
N SER A 453 -27.92 5.17 2.48
CA SER A 453 -26.65 5.13 3.23
C SER A 453 -25.52 4.46 2.44
N HIS A 454 -24.29 4.94 2.64
CA HIS A 454 -23.09 4.34 2.05
C HIS A 454 -22.74 3.05 2.84
N PRO A 455 -22.75 1.85 2.21
CA PRO A 455 -22.65 0.57 2.93
C PRO A 455 -21.34 0.44 3.70
N VAL A 456 -20.20 0.85 3.12
CA VAL A 456 -18.90 0.84 3.81
C VAL A 456 -18.90 1.78 5.01
N LYS A 457 -19.39 3.03 4.90
CA LYS A 457 -19.46 3.98 6.03
C LYS A 457 -20.40 3.47 7.13
N SER A 458 -21.54 2.89 6.78
CA SER A 458 -22.46 2.25 7.73
C SER A 458 -21.81 1.05 8.43
N ALA A 459 -21.10 0.20 7.70
CA ALA A 459 -20.36 -0.94 8.25
C ALA A 459 -19.19 -0.49 9.14
N PHE A 460 -18.48 0.58 8.75
CA PHE A 460 -17.41 1.19 9.53
C PHE A 460 -17.92 1.77 10.85
N LEU A 461 -19.09 2.41 10.83
CA LEU A 461 -19.78 2.86 12.05
C LEU A 461 -20.17 1.68 12.94
N ALA A 462 -20.78 0.64 12.37
CA ALA A 462 -21.20 -0.55 13.11
C ALA A 462 -20.03 -1.33 13.71
N GLY A 463 -18.88 -1.33 13.03
CA GLY A 463 -17.64 -1.98 13.46
C GLY A 463 -16.79 -1.19 14.47
N GLU A 464 -17.34 -0.12 15.07
CA GLU A 464 -16.60 0.77 15.99
C GLU A 464 -15.31 1.35 15.35
N GLY A 465 -15.34 1.61 14.04
CA GLY A 465 -14.18 2.09 13.28
C GLY A 465 -13.70 3.47 13.75
N VAL A 466 -14.62 4.37 14.09
CA VAL A 466 -14.29 5.71 14.61
C VAL A 466 -13.53 5.60 15.94
N GLU A 467 -14.01 4.75 16.84
CA GLU A 467 -13.39 4.47 18.12
C GLU A 467 -11.98 3.87 17.95
N LEU A 468 -11.82 2.93 17.02
CA LEU A 468 -10.52 2.34 16.69
C LEU A 468 -9.54 3.41 16.17
N MET A 469 -9.94 4.24 15.21
CA MET A 469 -9.06 5.28 14.65
C MET A 469 -8.69 6.34 15.69
N LEU A 470 -9.64 6.78 16.52
CA LEU A 470 -9.35 7.71 17.63
C LEU A 470 -8.36 7.14 18.64
N LEU A 471 -8.40 5.83 18.84
CA LEU A 471 -7.49 5.12 19.72
C LEU A 471 -6.09 4.97 19.10
N LEU A 472 -6.01 4.71 17.79
CA LEU A 472 -4.74 4.70 17.04
C LEU A 472 -4.11 6.11 16.99
N LEU A 473 -4.93 7.16 16.84
CA LEU A 473 -4.48 8.56 16.86
C LEU A 473 -3.88 8.98 18.22
N LYS A 474 -4.32 8.34 19.31
CA LYS A 474 -3.80 8.51 20.68
C LYS A 474 -2.60 7.60 20.99
N SER A 475 -2.25 6.69 20.09
CA SER A 475 -1.11 5.79 20.29
C SER A 475 0.21 6.57 20.23
N LYS A 476 1.29 5.93 20.68
CA LYS A 476 2.65 6.50 20.61
C LYS A 476 3.33 6.28 19.25
N HIS A 477 2.62 5.63 18.32
CA HIS A 477 3.14 5.10 17.08
C HIS A 477 2.81 6.07 15.93
N PRO A 478 3.80 6.81 15.40
CA PRO A 478 3.55 7.91 14.47
C PRO A 478 2.91 7.44 13.16
N LEU A 479 3.33 6.28 12.65
CA LEU A 479 2.81 5.73 11.40
C LEU A 479 1.32 5.39 11.49
N ALA A 480 0.94 4.64 12.53
CA ALA A 480 -0.46 4.31 12.79
C ALA A 480 -1.32 5.55 13.05
N ARG A 481 -0.76 6.62 13.63
CA ARG A 481 -1.45 7.90 13.82
C ARG A 481 -1.76 8.58 12.49
N THR A 482 -0.78 8.69 11.58
CA THR A 482 -0.96 9.35 10.28
C THR A 482 -1.99 8.60 9.44
N ARG A 483 -1.88 7.27 9.37
CA ARG A 483 -2.83 6.43 8.61
C ARG A 483 -4.23 6.44 9.21
N ALA A 484 -4.37 6.42 10.55
CA ALA A 484 -5.68 6.57 11.19
C ALA A 484 -6.32 7.94 10.94
N LEU A 485 -5.51 9.00 10.85
CA LEU A 485 -6.00 10.33 10.52
C LEU A 485 -6.49 10.42 9.07
N LYS A 486 -5.73 9.88 8.11
CA LYS A 486 -6.15 9.72 6.71
C LYS A 486 -7.45 8.93 6.59
N CYS A 487 -7.55 7.80 7.29
CA CYS A 487 -8.78 6.99 7.31
C CYS A 487 -9.99 7.78 7.83
N LEU A 488 -9.81 8.56 8.90
CA LEU A 488 -10.87 9.44 9.43
C LEU A 488 -11.26 10.55 8.44
N SER A 489 -10.32 11.16 7.71
CA SER A 489 -10.69 12.18 6.72
C SER A 489 -11.60 11.61 5.63
N HIS A 490 -11.29 10.42 5.11
CA HIS A 490 -12.13 9.75 4.11
C HIS A 490 -13.48 9.25 4.68
N ALA A 491 -13.48 8.76 5.92
CA ALA A 491 -14.71 8.28 6.56
C ALA A 491 -15.73 9.40 6.81
N LEU A 492 -15.25 10.57 7.25
CA LEU A 492 -16.07 11.72 7.65
C LEU A 492 -16.49 12.61 6.47
N GLN A 493 -15.80 12.52 5.33
CA GLN A 493 -16.14 13.27 4.12
C GLN A 493 -17.56 12.94 3.63
N SER A 494 -18.13 13.84 2.83
CA SER A 494 -19.44 13.73 2.18
C SER A 494 -20.66 13.70 3.10
N GLN A 495 -21.84 14.02 2.54
CA GLN A 495 -23.10 14.02 3.30
C GLN A 495 -23.43 12.65 3.91
N LYS A 496 -22.97 11.56 3.28
CA LYS A 496 -23.13 10.19 3.78
C LYS A 496 -22.24 9.89 5.00
N GLY A 497 -21.27 10.76 5.31
CA GLY A 497 -20.43 10.72 6.51
C GLY A 497 -21.04 11.42 7.74
N ALA A 498 -22.23 12.04 7.63
CA ALA A 498 -22.81 12.83 8.71
C ALA A 498 -22.98 12.07 10.04
N GLU A 499 -23.45 10.82 10.00
CA GLU A 499 -23.57 9.98 11.21
C GLU A 499 -22.20 9.70 11.85
N LEU A 500 -21.16 9.52 11.03
CA LEU A 500 -19.79 9.33 11.52
C LEU A 500 -19.24 10.63 12.16
N CYS A 501 -19.59 11.80 11.62
CA CYS A 501 -19.25 13.10 12.19
C CYS A 501 -19.84 13.28 13.60
N GLU A 502 -21.12 12.94 13.80
CA GLU A 502 -21.73 12.98 15.12
C GLU A 502 -21.02 12.03 16.10
N ARG A 503 -20.81 10.78 15.67
CA ARG A 503 -20.17 9.74 16.49
C ARG A 503 -18.71 10.08 16.83
N PHE A 504 -17.99 10.74 15.92
CA PHE A 504 -16.66 11.29 16.17
C PHE A 504 -16.65 12.31 17.32
N VAL A 505 -17.60 13.23 17.34
CA VAL A 505 -17.71 14.23 18.41
C VAL A 505 -18.12 13.58 19.75
N GLU A 506 -19.04 12.61 19.72
CA GLU A 506 -19.45 11.85 20.90
C GLU A 506 -18.29 11.07 21.54
N CYS A 507 -17.42 10.48 20.72
CA CYS A 507 -16.25 9.72 21.17
C CYS A 507 -15.07 10.60 21.61
N LEU A 508 -15.32 11.89 21.89
CA LEU A 508 -14.30 12.89 22.27
C LEU A 508 -13.23 13.09 21.19
N GLY A 509 -13.60 12.95 19.92
CA GLY A 509 -12.71 13.12 18.77
C GLY A 509 -12.11 14.51 18.69
N LEU A 510 -12.91 15.56 18.97
CA LEU A 510 -12.46 16.97 18.95
C LEU A 510 -11.23 17.21 19.83
N LYS A 511 -11.18 16.64 21.03
CA LYS A 511 -10.01 16.80 21.92
C LYS A 511 -8.74 16.23 21.27
N THR A 512 -8.87 15.11 20.56
CA THR A 512 -7.74 14.42 19.92
C THR A 512 -7.32 15.15 18.65
N LEU A 513 -8.29 15.58 17.83
CA LEU A 513 -8.07 16.35 16.61
C LEU A 513 -7.35 17.66 16.90
N PHE A 514 -7.87 18.48 17.83
CA PHE A 514 -7.25 19.76 18.17
C PHE A 514 -5.91 19.60 18.91
N ALA A 515 -5.66 18.48 19.59
CA ALA A 515 -4.31 18.19 20.09
C ALA A 515 -3.32 17.96 18.95
N THR A 516 -3.73 17.24 17.90
CA THR A 516 -2.93 17.06 16.67
C THR A 516 -2.77 18.38 15.93
N PHE A 517 -3.83 19.17 15.75
CA PHE A 517 -3.81 20.49 15.09
C PHE A 517 -2.82 21.48 15.73
N MET A 518 -2.74 21.48 17.06
CA MET A 518 -1.81 22.33 17.82
C MET A 518 -0.39 21.75 17.91
N GLY A 519 -0.09 20.62 17.25
CA GLY A 519 1.21 19.95 17.32
C GLY A 519 1.52 19.26 18.67
N LYS A 520 0.54 19.12 19.57
CA LYS A 520 0.72 18.61 20.95
C LYS A 520 0.76 17.07 21.06
N GLY A 521 1.12 16.35 19.99
CA GLY A 521 1.06 14.88 19.92
C GLY A 521 2.28 14.18 19.29
N GLY A 522 3.27 14.91 18.79
CA GLY A 522 4.53 14.35 18.27
C GLY A 522 5.59 14.24 19.36
N SER A 523 6.30 13.12 19.42
CA SER A 523 7.43 12.87 20.32
C SER A 523 8.69 13.68 19.96
N SER A 524 8.57 14.88 19.38
CA SER A 524 9.74 15.73 19.11
C SER A 524 10.04 16.61 20.31
N LYS A 525 10.91 16.08 21.17
CA LYS A 525 11.75 16.86 22.08
C LYS A 525 12.91 17.48 21.27
N LYS A 526 12.63 18.30 20.26
CA LYS A 526 13.65 19.18 19.65
C LYS A 526 13.27 20.63 19.88
N LYS A 527 14.14 21.30 20.62
CA LYS A 527 13.98 22.67 21.11
C LYS A 527 14.46 23.62 20.00
N SER A 528 13.62 23.84 18.99
CA SER A 528 13.82 24.88 17.97
C SER A 528 12.48 25.22 17.32
N SER A 529 12.07 26.48 17.47
CA SER A 529 11.07 27.26 16.71
C SER A 529 9.92 26.53 15.99
N ALA A 530 8.70 26.83 16.45
CA ALA A 530 7.37 26.51 15.90
C ALA A 530 6.92 25.03 15.95
N PRO A 531 5.67 24.75 16.37
CA PRO A 531 5.09 23.42 16.28
C PRO A 531 4.69 23.13 14.83
N SER A 532 5.62 22.68 13.98
CA SER A 532 5.25 22.26 12.62
C SER A 532 4.65 20.84 12.63
N THR A 533 3.36 20.76 12.34
CA THR A 533 2.70 19.52 11.90
C THR A 533 3.12 19.22 10.47
N SER A 534 3.25 17.93 10.09
CA SER A 534 3.52 17.59 8.69
C SER A 534 2.42 18.18 7.78
N PRO A 535 2.74 18.56 6.54
CA PRO A 535 1.76 19.17 5.64
C PRO A 535 0.56 18.26 5.40
N GLU A 536 0.79 16.97 5.18
CA GLU A 536 -0.25 15.95 5.02
C GLU A 536 -1.13 15.83 6.28
N THR A 537 -0.53 15.85 7.48
CA THR A 537 -1.30 15.84 8.74
C THR A 537 -2.20 17.07 8.82
N THR A 538 -1.68 18.24 8.42
CA THR A 538 -2.41 19.50 8.44
C THR A 538 -3.60 19.44 7.47
N GLU A 539 -3.38 18.93 6.26
CA GLU A 539 -4.43 18.73 5.25
C GLU A 539 -5.54 17.80 5.76
N HIS A 540 -5.19 16.62 6.29
CA HIS A 540 -6.20 15.70 6.82
C HIS A 540 -6.97 16.29 8.01
N VAL A 541 -6.31 17.06 8.89
CA VAL A 541 -7.01 17.76 9.99
C VAL A 541 -7.99 18.78 9.44
N LEU A 542 -7.59 19.60 8.48
CA LEU A 542 -8.44 20.62 7.86
C LEU A 542 -9.60 19.98 7.08
N SER A 543 -9.35 18.84 6.41
CA SER A 543 -10.37 18.05 5.72
C SER A 543 -11.43 17.51 6.69
N ILE A 544 -11.00 17.00 7.86
CA ILE A 544 -11.92 16.57 8.92
C ILE A 544 -12.71 17.77 9.45
N LEU A 545 -12.07 18.91 9.72
CA LEU A 545 -12.76 20.12 10.19
C LEU A 545 -13.79 20.60 9.18
N SER A 546 -13.42 20.67 7.90
CA SER A 546 -14.32 21.00 6.79
C SER A 546 -15.53 20.06 6.79
N SER A 547 -15.31 18.75 6.85
CA SER A 547 -16.39 17.75 6.88
C SER A 547 -17.31 17.91 8.10
N LEU A 548 -16.77 18.22 9.27
CA LEU A 548 -17.57 18.51 10.47
C LEU A 548 -18.41 19.79 10.29
N PHE A 549 -17.85 20.84 9.66
CA PHE A 549 -18.58 22.08 9.39
C PHE A 549 -19.65 21.93 8.30
N THR A 550 -19.46 21.02 7.35
CA THR A 550 -20.44 20.75 6.29
C THR A 550 -21.57 19.84 6.77
N SER A 551 -21.24 18.77 7.50
CA SER A 551 -22.20 17.70 7.77
C SER A 551 -22.95 17.83 9.10
N LEU A 552 -22.40 18.54 10.11
CA LEU A 552 -23.09 18.70 11.40
C LEU A 552 -24.15 19.80 11.32
N PRO A 553 -25.41 19.53 11.70
CA PRO A 553 -26.47 20.55 11.69
C PRO A 553 -26.14 21.74 12.61
N SER A 554 -26.49 22.96 12.20
CA SER A 554 -26.15 24.21 12.91
C SER A 554 -26.70 24.28 14.34
N ASP A 555 -27.87 23.70 14.60
CA ASP A 555 -28.54 23.66 15.90
C ASP A 555 -28.14 22.45 16.77
N SER A 556 -27.26 21.59 16.25
CA SER A 556 -26.86 20.35 16.92
C SER A 556 -25.87 20.59 18.07
N GLN A 557 -26.00 19.81 19.15
CA GLN A 557 -25.04 19.84 20.26
C GLN A 557 -23.58 19.55 19.81
N PRO A 558 -23.32 18.60 18.88
CA PRO A 558 -21.98 18.40 18.32
C PRO A 558 -21.39 19.66 17.67
N ARG A 559 -22.19 20.42 16.91
CA ARG A 559 -21.77 21.67 16.26
C ARG A 559 -21.43 22.76 17.28
N THR A 560 -22.26 22.94 18.31
CA THR A 560 -21.94 23.88 19.41
C THR A 560 -20.63 23.51 20.10
N ARG A 561 -20.36 22.20 20.30
CA ARG A 561 -19.09 21.74 20.90
C ARG A 561 -17.90 22.02 19.99
N LEU A 562 -18.05 21.91 18.66
CA LEU A 562 -17.01 22.26 17.69
C LEU A 562 -16.68 23.75 17.76
N LEU A 563 -17.71 24.62 17.69
CA LEU A 563 -17.54 26.08 17.80
C LEU A 563 -16.86 26.49 19.11
N ALA A 564 -17.25 25.87 20.23
CA ALA A 564 -16.65 26.16 21.53
C ALA A 564 -15.12 25.90 21.55
N LYS A 565 -14.59 25.00 20.69
CA LYS A 565 -13.14 24.79 20.55
C LYS A 565 -12.43 25.96 19.90
N PHE A 566 -13.09 26.73 19.03
CA PHE A 566 -12.49 27.91 18.40
C PHE A 566 -12.50 29.14 19.31
N VAL A 567 -13.39 29.17 20.31
CA VAL A 567 -13.49 30.26 21.30
C VAL A 567 -12.65 29.99 22.56
N GLU A 568 -12.23 28.74 22.81
CA GLU A 568 -11.45 28.37 23.99
C GLU A 568 -10.07 29.07 24.04
N ASN A 569 -9.59 29.37 25.25
CA ASN A 569 -8.24 29.91 25.51
C ASN A 569 -7.89 31.13 24.63
N ASP A 570 -8.73 32.16 24.65
CA ASP A 570 -8.54 33.41 23.92
C ASP A 570 -8.34 33.20 22.41
N TYR A 571 -9.14 32.31 21.82
CA TYR A 571 -9.13 32.01 20.38
C TYR A 571 -7.83 31.37 19.86
N GLU A 572 -7.09 30.63 20.69
CA GLU A 572 -5.79 30.03 20.31
C GLU A 572 -5.83 29.14 19.05
N LYS A 573 -7.02 28.59 18.71
CA LYS A 573 -7.19 27.77 17.50
C LYS A 573 -7.29 28.61 16.23
N LEU A 574 -7.86 29.81 16.33
CA LEU A 574 -7.88 30.77 15.23
C LEU A 574 -6.49 31.35 14.99
N ASP A 575 -5.73 31.59 16.06
CA ASP A 575 -4.31 31.96 15.93
C ASP A 575 -3.55 30.89 15.14
N ARG A 576 -3.70 29.60 15.53
CA ARG A 576 -3.05 28.49 14.81
C ARG A 576 -3.56 28.36 13.37
N LEU A 577 -4.86 28.55 13.12
CA LEU A 577 -5.41 28.51 11.76
C LEU A 577 -4.81 29.61 10.88
N ALA A 578 -4.67 30.83 11.41
CA ALA A 578 -4.03 31.93 10.71
C ALA A 578 -2.52 31.67 10.49
N GLU A 579 -1.81 31.06 11.43
CA GLU A 579 -0.42 30.60 11.22
C GLU A 579 -0.32 29.57 10.10
N VAL A 580 -1.16 28.53 10.12
CA VAL A 580 -1.18 27.49 9.07
C VAL A 580 -1.46 28.10 7.70
N ARG A 581 -2.40 29.06 7.63
CA ARG A 581 -2.70 29.80 6.40
C ARG A 581 -1.45 30.50 5.85
N GLU A 582 -0.70 31.21 6.71
CA GLU A 582 0.54 31.88 6.34
C GLU A 582 1.63 30.90 5.90
N GLU A 583 1.81 29.78 6.62
CA GLU A 583 2.75 28.71 6.27
C GLU A 583 2.46 28.14 4.87
N LEU A 584 1.18 27.94 4.53
CA LEU A 584 0.73 27.42 3.23
C LEU A 584 0.91 28.44 2.10
N GLU A 585 0.53 29.70 2.32
CA GLU A 585 0.73 30.76 1.32
C GLU A 585 2.22 30.98 1.01
N ALA A 586 3.07 30.95 2.05
CA ALA A 586 4.52 31.06 1.87
C ALA A 586 5.09 29.84 1.13
N ARG A 587 4.50 28.65 1.28
CA ARG A 587 4.90 27.45 0.55
C ARG A 587 4.50 27.53 -0.92
N ILE A 588 3.26 27.92 -1.21
CA ILE A 588 2.77 28.09 -2.59
C ILE A 588 3.57 29.18 -3.30
N ALA A 589 3.79 30.34 -2.67
CA ALA A 589 4.57 31.42 -3.26
C ALA A 589 6.04 31.09 -3.53
N LYS A 590 6.61 30.10 -2.81
CA LYS A 590 7.97 29.61 -3.05
C LYS A 590 8.02 28.50 -4.09
N GLY A 591 6.98 27.67 -4.13
CA GLY A 591 6.92 26.50 -4.99
C GLY A 591 6.43 26.78 -6.39
N VAL A 592 5.71 27.89 -6.59
CA VAL A 592 5.18 28.32 -7.89
C VAL A 592 6.05 29.47 -8.43
N ASP A 593 6.84 29.20 -9.46
CA ASP A 593 7.66 30.24 -10.09
C ASP A 593 6.84 30.99 -11.15
N GLN A 594 6.33 32.16 -10.75
CA GLN A 594 5.54 33.02 -11.62
C GLN A 594 6.26 33.38 -12.93
N ARG A 595 7.61 33.42 -12.94
CA ARG A 595 8.37 33.68 -14.16
C ARG A 595 8.33 32.51 -15.11
N LEU A 596 8.43 31.28 -14.57
CA LEU A 596 8.35 30.07 -15.37
C LEU A 596 6.97 29.93 -16.02
N ILE A 597 5.90 30.24 -15.26
CA ILE A 597 4.52 30.28 -15.77
C ILE A 597 4.40 31.24 -16.95
N GLU A 598 4.93 32.45 -16.81
CA GLU A 598 4.88 33.48 -17.85
C GLU A 598 5.78 33.14 -19.06
N GLU A 599 6.97 32.55 -18.83
CA GLU A 599 7.92 32.17 -19.89
C GLU A 599 7.47 30.94 -20.69
N MET A 600 6.77 30.00 -20.04
CA MET A 600 6.28 28.76 -20.66
C MET A 600 4.84 28.86 -21.19
N GLU A 601 4.18 30.00 -21.03
CA GLU A 601 2.76 30.21 -21.41
C GLU A 601 1.84 29.08 -20.87
N MET A 602 2.06 28.67 -19.62
CA MET A 602 1.31 27.56 -18.99
C MET A 602 -0.19 27.85 -18.95
N ALA A 603 -1.00 26.82 -19.20
CA ALA A 603 -2.45 26.94 -19.12
C ALA A 603 -2.91 27.15 -17.67
N GLU A 604 -4.08 27.77 -17.47
CA GLU A 604 -4.63 28.04 -16.12
C GLU A 604 -4.78 26.76 -15.28
N ASP A 605 -5.19 25.65 -15.91
CA ASP A 605 -5.33 24.34 -15.27
C ASP A 605 -3.96 23.76 -14.83
N GLU A 606 -2.89 23.97 -15.62
CA GLU A 606 -1.54 23.51 -15.28
C GLU A 606 -0.98 24.28 -14.09
N VAL A 607 -1.20 25.60 -14.06
CA VAL A 607 -0.85 26.45 -12.92
C VAL A 607 -1.62 26.04 -11.67
N TYR A 608 -2.90 25.66 -11.81
CA TYR A 608 -3.71 25.17 -10.69
C TYR A 608 -3.15 23.86 -10.12
N ILE A 609 -2.75 22.92 -10.98
CA ILE A 609 -2.10 21.66 -10.58
C ILE A 609 -0.79 21.95 -9.82
N GLU A 610 0.07 22.83 -10.33
CA GLU A 610 1.32 23.20 -9.66
C GLU A 610 1.08 23.83 -8.27
N LYS A 611 0.03 24.66 -8.15
CA LYS A 611 -0.39 25.19 -6.84
C LYS A 611 -0.90 24.08 -5.91
N LEU A 612 -1.63 23.09 -6.41
CA LEU A 612 -2.09 21.93 -5.62
C LEU A 612 -0.91 21.13 -5.06
N GLU A 613 0.11 20.86 -5.88
CA GLU A 613 1.35 20.18 -5.44
C GLU A 613 2.08 20.93 -4.32
N ASN A 614 1.90 22.25 -4.27
CA ASN A 614 2.47 23.13 -3.24
C ASN A 614 1.55 23.41 -2.05
N GLY A 615 0.39 22.76 -1.96
CA GLY A 615 -0.50 22.79 -0.80
C GLY A 615 -1.71 23.74 -0.91
N LEU A 616 -2.11 24.12 -2.13
CA LEU A 616 -3.32 24.94 -2.35
C LEU A 616 -4.57 24.29 -1.75
N PHE A 617 -4.72 22.97 -1.83
CA PHE A 617 -5.90 22.30 -1.27
C PHE A 617 -6.03 22.50 0.24
N ALA A 618 -4.92 22.40 0.98
CA ALA A 618 -4.90 22.70 2.41
C ALA A 618 -5.24 24.18 2.68
N LEU A 619 -4.80 25.11 1.83
CA LEU A 619 -5.13 26.54 1.96
C LEU A 619 -6.63 26.78 1.75
N GLN A 620 -7.23 26.16 0.72
CA GLN A 620 -8.66 26.21 0.44
C GLN A 620 -9.48 25.67 1.62
N LEU A 621 -9.06 24.55 2.21
CA LEU A 621 -9.73 23.98 3.40
C LEU A 621 -9.57 24.87 4.64
N ALA A 622 -8.41 25.52 4.82
CA ALA A 622 -8.21 26.47 5.92
C ALA A 622 -9.13 27.69 5.79
N ASP A 623 -9.23 28.27 4.59
CA ASP A 623 -10.10 29.39 4.29
C ASP A 623 -11.59 28.99 4.35
N TYR A 624 -11.92 27.75 4.02
CA TYR A 624 -13.28 27.20 4.16
C TYR A 624 -13.70 27.11 5.63
N VAL A 625 -12.83 26.56 6.48
CA VAL A 625 -13.06 26.51 7.94
C VAL A 625 -13.15 27.93 8.52
N ALA A 626 -12.29 28.85 8.07
CA ALA A 626 -12.33 30.24 8.50
C ALA A 626 -13.66 30.93 8.14
N ALA A 627 -14.17 30.69 6.93
CA ALA A 627 -15.46 31.23 6.47
C ALA A 627 -16.62 30.76 7.36
N TRP A 628 -16.68 29.45 7.65
CA TRP A 628 -17.70 28.88 8.53
C TRP A 628 -17.66 29.48 9.93
N VAL A 629 -16.47 29.61 10.53
CA VAL A 629 -16.33 30.18 11.86
C VAL A 629 -16.73 31.66 11.89
N CYS A 630 -16.37 32.43 10.85
CA CYS A 630 -16.80 33.82 10.70
C CYS A 630 -18.32 33.99 10.53
N MET A 631 -18.98 33.00 9.92
CA MET A 631 -20.43 33.00 9.73
C MET A 631 -21.18 32.68 11.02
N GLU A 632 -20.64 31.78 11.85
CA GLU A 632 -21.36 31.28 13.03
C GLU A 632 -21.06 32.03 14.34
N ASP A 633 -19.89 32.66 14.48
CA ASP A 633 -19.50 33.37 15.71
C ASP A 633 -18.91 34.76 15.43
N ASP A 634 -19.59 35.79 15.94
CA ASP A 634 -19.20 37.19 15.76
C ASP A 634 -17.84 37.54 16.40
N GLY A 635 -17.52 36.95 17.55
CA GLY A 635 -16.26 37.22 18.27
C GLY A 635 -15.06 36.57 17.59
N ALA A 636 -15.25 35.34 17.10
CA ALA A 636 -14.28 34.63 16.29
C ALA A 636 -14.00 35.36 14.96
N ARG A 637 -15.04 35.90 14.32
CA ARG A 637 -14.90 36.77 13.14
C ARG A 637 -14.04 37.99 13.44
N GLU A 638 -14.36 38.75 14.48
CA GLU A 638 -13.59 39.95 14.85
C GLU A 638 -12.12 39.63 15.13
N HIS A 639 -11.85 38.51 15.81
CA HIS A 639 -10.50 38.04 16.07
C HIS A 639 -9.76 37.65 14.78
N LEU A 640 -10.39 36.92 13.86
CA LEU A 640 -9.78 36.55 12.60
C LEU A 640 -9.47 37.77 11.72
N VAL A 641 -10.41 38.72 11.60
CA VAL A 641 -10.19 39.99 10.87
C VAL A 641 -9.00 40.74 11.46
N MET A 642 -8.90 40.79 12.79
CA MET A 642 -7.76 41.39 13.48
C MET A 642 -6.44 40.67 13.15
N LEU A 643 -6.41 39.33 13.10
CA LEU A 643 -5.23 38.56 12.71
C LEU A 643 -4.81 38.80 11.25
N LEU A 644 -5.77 38.82 10.32
CA LEU A 644 -5.50 39.10 8.90
C LEU A 644 -4.93 40.52 8.72
N SER A 645 -5.52 41.50 9.40
CA SER A 645 -5.08 42.91 9.31
C SER A 645 -3.64 43.13 9.80
N ARG A 646 -3.15 42.34 10.76
CA ARG A 646 -1.76 42.40 11.23
C ARG A 646 -0.74 41.98 10.18
N ARG A 647 -1.18 41.31 9.11
CA ARG A 647 -0.35 40.79 8.02
C ARG A 647 -0.70 41.41 6.68
N ASP A 648 -1.33 42.59 6.69
CA ASP A 648 -1.78 43.31 5.50
C ASP A 648 -2.76 42.52 4.61
N LYS A 649 -3.55 41.61 5.23
CA LYS A 649 -4.59 40.81 4.57
C LYS A 649 -5.98 41.18 5.08
N SER A 650 -6.99 40.78 4.32
CA SER A 650 -8.41 41.01 4.60
C SER A 650 -9.24 39.77 4.26
N LEU A 651 -10.53 39.82 4.60
CA LEU A 651 -11.48 38.76 4.19
C LEU A 651 -11.58 38.62 2.66
N LYS A 652 -11.16 39.64 1.89
CA LYS A 652 -11.11 39.56 0.42
C LYS A 652 -10.09 38.53 -0.07
N ASP A 653 -9.01 38.31 0.66
CA ASP A 653 -8.00 37.31 0.31
C ASP A 653 -8.57 35.89 0.50
N THR A 654 -9.32 35.67 1.58
CA THR A 654 -10.07 34.43 1.81
C THR A 654 -11.15 34.24 0.74
N VAL A 655 -11.88 35.29 0.36
CA VAL A 655 -12.88 35.24 -0.73
C VAL A 655 -12.24 34.85 -2.06
N ALA A 656 -11.06 35.37 -2.39
CA ALA A 656 -10.35 35.04 -3.62
C ALA A 656 -10.00 33.55 -3.69
N VAL A 657 -9.44 32.99 -2.60
CA VAL A 657 -9.11 31.56 -2.51
C VAL A 657 -10.37 30.69 -2.62
N LEU A 658 -11.46 31.06 -1.93
CA LEU A 658 -12.71 30.30 -1.99
C LEU A 658 -13.43 30.39 -3.34
N SER A 659 -13.28 31.52 -4.04
CA SER A 659 -13.81 31.69 -5.40
C SER A 659 -13.03 30.83 -6.39
N GLU A 660 -11.69 30.82 -6.33
CA GLU A 660 -10.83 29.92 -7.11
C GLU A 660 -11.17 28.45 -6.79
N TYR A 661 -11.45 28.12 -5.52
CA TYR A 661 -11.87 26.77 -5.15
C TYR A 661 -13.20 26.40 -5.79
N ARG A 662 -14.22 27.26 -5.65
CA ARG A 662 -15.56 27.05 -6.22
C ARG A 662 -15.52 26.83 -7.73
N ASP A 663 -14.72 27.62 -8.44
CA ASP A 663 -14.69 27.63 -9.90
C ASP A 663 -14.00 26.36 -10.46
N ASN A 664 -13.16 25.70 -9.66
CA ASN A 664 -12.45 24.46 -10.00
C ASN A 664 -13.10 23.18 -9.43
N ILE A 665 -14.26 23.26 -8.77
CA ILE A 665 -14.98 22.05 -8.35
C ILE A 665 -15.58 21.36 -9.57
N ASN A 666 -15.23 20.09 -9.74
CA ASN A 666 -15.82 19.26 -10.78
C ASN A 666 -17.31 18.96 -10.44
N VAL A 667 -18.21 19.55 -11.22
CA VAL A 667 -19.67 19.37 -11.09
C VAL A 667 -20.14 18.13 -11.88
N ASP A 668 -19.30 17.62 -12.78
CA ASP A 668 -19.61 16.50 -13.67
C ASP A 668 -19.40 15.16 -12.96
N GLY A 669 -20.31 14.86 -12.03
CA GLY A 669 -20.44 13.52 -11.43
C GLY A 669 -20.96 12.45 -12.41
N THR A 670 -20.63 12.52 -13.70
CA THR A 670 -21.10 11.62 -14.75
C THR A 670 -19.94 10.94 -15.48
N ALA A 671 -19.02 10.32 -14.74
CA ALA A 671 -18.24 9.23 -15.28
C ALA A 671 -19.13 7.96 -15.31
N GLY A 672 -19.96 7.80 -16.35
CA GLY A 672 -20.64 6.53 -16.64
C GLY A 672 -22.13 6.56 -16.99
N ALA A 673 -22.80 7.71 -17.00
CA ALA A 673 -24.19 7.76 -17.46
C ALA A 673 -24.24 8.01 -18.97
N ALA A 674 -24.76 7.03 -19.74
CA ALA A 674 -25.08 7.22 -21.14
C ALA A 674 -26.01 8.45 -21.30
N PRO A 675 -25.79 9.31 -22.31
CA PRO A 675 -26.59 10.50 -22.50
C PRO A 675 -28.00 10.12 -22.96
N GLY A 676 -28.93 10.12 -22.02
CA GLY A 676 -30.36 9.96 -22.26
C GLY A 676 -30.99 9.01 -21.26
N GLU A 677 -31.82 9.56 -20.36
CA GLU A 677 -32.94 8.93 -19.62
C GLU A 677 -33.02 9.32 -18.13
N ILE A 678 -32.76 10.58 -17.75
CA ILE A 678 -33.34 11.14 -16.51
C ILE A 678 -33.81 12.57 -16.80
N LYS A 679 -35.07 12.89 -16.49
CA LYS A 679 -35.56 14.28 -16.54
C LYS A 679 -34.82 15.07 -15.45
N GLU A 680 -34.14 16.16 -15.83
CA GLU A 680 -33.29 16.98 -14.94
C GLU A 680 -33.99 17.47 -13.67
N GLU A 681 -35.33 17.55 -13.65
CA GLU A 681 -36.11 18.11 -12.55
C GLU A 681 -36.23 17.20 -11.30
N ASP A 682 -35.89 15.90 -11.38
CA ASP A 682 -35.99 14.94 -10.26
C ASP A 682 -34.63 14.37 -9.80
N ARG A 683 -33.50 14.91 -10.29
CA ARG A 683 -32.15 14.42 -9.92
C ARG A 683 -31.72 14.98 -8.55
N GLU A 684 -31.30 14.11 -7.62
CA GLU A 684 -30.63 14.56 -6.39
C GLU A 684 -29.35 15.34 -6.77
N PRO A 685 -29.10 16.52 -6.17
CA PRO A 685 -27.92 17.30 -6.52
C PRO A 685 -26.65 16.52 -6.23
N THR A 686 -25.65 16.64 -7.10
CA THR A 686 -24.36 15.98 -6.92
C THR A 686 -23.63 16.56 -5.71
N GLU A 687 -22.66 15.81 -5.17
CA GLU A 687 -21.84 16.31 -4.06
C GLU A 687 -21.08 17.59 -4.46
N GLY A 688 -20.58 17.65 -5.70
CA GLY A 688 -19.94 18.85 -6.26
C GLY A 688 -20.91 20.03 -6.37
N GLU A 689 -22.16 19.81 -6.79
CA GLU A 689 -23.20 20.86 -6.83
C GLU A 689 -23.52 21.41 -5.43
N MET A 690 -23.68 20.52 -4.44
CA MET A 690 -23.92 20.92 -3.05
C MET A 690 -22.74 21.72 -2.50
N GLN A 691 -21.52 21.25 -2.72
CA GLN A 691 -20.32 21.91 -2.25
C GLN A 691 -20.13 23.29 -2.88
N ARG A 692 -20.39 23.41 -4.19
CA ARG A 692 -20.37 24.68 -4.92
C ARG A 692 -21.40 25.66 -4.36
N ALA A 693 -22.62 25.18 -4.07
CA ALA A 693 -23.67 26.01 -3.49
C ALA A 693 -23.30 26.54 -2.09
N ILE A 694 -22.70 25.69 -1.24
CA ILE A 694 -22.21 26.12 0.08
C ILE A 694 -21.11 27.18 -0.05
N LEU A 695 -20.15 26.97 -0.96
CA LEU A 695 -19.10 27.95 -1.21
C LEU A 695 -19.66 29.29 -1.72
N ASP A 696 -20.67 29.25 -2.60
CA ASP A 696 -21.34 30.47 -3.07
C ASP A 696 -21.98 31.26 -1.92
N GLU A 697 -22.64 30.59 -0.98
CA GLU A 697 -23.23 31.24 0.18
C GLU A 697 -22.17 31.81 1.13
N LEU A 698 -21.10 31.07 1.40
CA LEU A 698 -19.99 31.52 2.23
C LEU A 698 -19.27 32.72 1.61
N VAL A 699 -18.99 32.69 0.31
CA VAL A 699 -18.38 33.80 -0.43
C VAL A 699 -19.26 35.04 -0.36
N ARG A 700 -20.56 34.92 -0.65
CA ARG A 700 -21.50 36.05 -0.57
C ARG A 700 -21.58 36.64 0.85
N TYR A 701 -21.57 35.78 1.86
CA TYR A 701 -21.55 36.23 3.26
C TYR A 701 -20.28 37.00 3.55
N LEU A 702 -19.11 36.46 3.25
CA LEU A 702 -17.83 37.13 3.49
C LEU A 702 -17.73 38.45 2.73
N GLU A 703 -18.15 38.51 1.46
CA GLU A 703 -18.18 39.76 0.68
C GLU A 703 -19.05 40.84 1.32
N SER A 704 -20.15 40.45 1.99
CA SER A 704 -21.05 41.39 2.66
C SER A 704 -20.44 42.04 3.91
N ILE A 705 -19.38 41.44 4.47
CA ILE A 705 -18.71 41.87 5.71
C ILE A 705 -17.23 42.27 5.50
N ALA A 706 -16.69 42.15 4.28
CA ALA A 706 -15.29 42.35 3.91
C ALA A 706 -14.87 43.80 3.62
#